data_AF-A0A4W6F695-F1
#
_entry.id   AF-A0A4W6F695-F1
#
_cell.length_a   1.000
_cell.length_b   1.000
_cell.length_c   1.000
_cell.angle_alpha   90.00
_cell.angle_beta   90.00
_cell.angle_gamma   90.00
#
_symmetry.space_group_name_H-M   'P 1'
#
loop_
_entity.id
_entity.type
_entity.pdbx_description
1 polymer ?
#
loop_
_entity_poly.entity_id
_entity_poly.type
_entity_poly.pdbx_seq_one_letter_code
_entity_poly.pdbx_strand_id
1 'polypeptide(L)'
;MQAKRAKTQDDVEIVDEGGSQSTSAQSMDCQNAEKPTVSDTDEETQPLTPQDLEEDNPVSPASKNSAGSGLMQTLSHSGGELEEQEMETCPRSLEDSVKHNTKITDFFSGTSSPCLPVRRHRPDKSPDREDADKETTSADAKPKVRWLGTPISELKRMPECGGLLPPLKNVPGQHTVMIRTDLLQNGKVPVPYPAKFRDTWDDVHVKMPCSGSNLFPVEDEDAVLKYSASYARKWDFTAIHLYCTKVLEPDAAEHLFDSLLPDMVQLALRASELCTKPIPLLKRGMNHSITMSQEQVACLLANAFFCTFPRRNSRRTEYCNYPDINFVRLFEGSSSRKIEKLKTLMCYFESVTEQKPTGLVTFTRKSLDKPLNWKSSQTQLTKLHITCEGTIEDDGYGMLQVDFANKFVGGGVTSSGLVQEEIRFLINPELIVSRLFTEALDHNECLIITGTQQYSKYTGYAQTYQWGGIHQDTIPRDSWQRRCTEIVAIDALQFRNFLEQFSPEKINRELNKAYCGFARPEEQNQNLAAVATGNWGCGVFGGDTRLKALLQMLAAAEAGRDVAYFTFGDSQLMTDVHNMHSFLTQRSISVGEVYDLLGQYYSSVCKSCLGRRPDVSLYSFIYQQVSPSLAPDESDRHSARQQVSTDTH
;
A
#
# COMPACT_ATOMS: atom_id res chain seq x y z
N MET A 1 -12.42 -64.59 -34.96
CA MET A 1 -12.88 -65.91 -34.48
C MET A 1 -13.60 -65.72 -33.15
N GLN A 2 -14.85 -66.21 -33.07
CA GLN A 2 -15.73 -66.41 -31.90
C GLN A 2 -16.03 -65.19 -30.99
N ALA A 3 -17.25 -64.92 -30.50
CA ALA A 3 -18.63 -65.27 -30.83
C ALA A 3 -19.57 -64.45 -29.90
N LYS A 4 -20.73 -63.98 -30.42
CA LYS A 4 -22.06 -63.76 -29.77
C LYS A 4 -22.12 -62.84 -28.52
N ARG A 5 -22.98 -61.82 -28.39
CA ARG A 5 -24.46 -61.62 -28.51
C ARG A 5 -24.66 -60.09 -28.33
N ALA A 6 -25.35 -59.29 -29.15
CA ALA A 6 -26.76 -59.21 -29.53
C ALA A 6 -27.76 -58.95 -28.37
N LYS A 7 -28.23 -57.70 -28.24
CA LYS A 7 -29.63 -57.18 -28.24
C LYS A 7 -29.69 -55.80 -27.51
N THR A 8 -30.04 -54.66 -28.14
CA THR A 8 -31.36 -54.17 -28.62
C THR A 8 -32.40 -54.09 -27.48
N GLN A 9 -33.29 -53.10 -27.34
CA GLN A 9 -33.71 -51.91 -28.11
C GLN A 9 -34.76 -51.18 -27.22
N ASP A 10 -34.98 -49.88 -27.51
CA ASP A 10 -36.29 -49.19 -27.59
C ASP A 10 -37.13 -49.03 -26.30
N ASP A 11 -37.99 -48.04 -26.08
CA ASP A 11 -38.43 -46.84 -26.81
C ASP A 11 -39.47 -46.13 -25.91
N VAL A 12 -39.85 -44.90 -26.29
CA VAL A 12 -41.25 -44.39 -26.32
C VAL A 12 -41.85 -43.54 -25.15
N GLU A 13 -42.40 -42.39 -25.61
CA GLU A 13 -43.51 -41.51 -25.12
C GLU A 13 -43.34 -40.77 -23.78
N ILE A 14 -43.42 -39.43 -23.63
CA ILE A 14 -44.31 -38.37 -24.14
C ILE A 14 -45.80 -38.73 -24.13
N VAL A 15 -46.52 -38.35 -23.06
CA VAL A 15 -47.78 -37.57 -23.12
C VAL A 15 -47.92 -36.71 -21.86
N ASP A 16 -48.40 -35.50 -22.13
CA ASP A 16 -48.77 -34.34 -21.31
C ASP A 16 -50.03 -34.55 -20.43
N GLU A 17 -50.13 -33.85 -19.30
CA GLU A 17 -51.25 -32.94 -19.00
C GLU A 17 -51.22 -32.42 -17.54
N GLY A 18 -51.33 -31.10 -17.41
CA GLY A 18 -52.30 -30.51 -16.48
C GLY A 18 -51.75 -29.60 -15.38
N GLY A 19 -52.05 -28.30 -15.46
CA GLY A 19 -52.23 -27.48 -14.24
C GLY A 19 -51.66 -26.06 -14.25
N SER A 20 -52.31 -25.18 -15.01
CA SER A 20 -52.49 -23.73 -14.82
C SER A 20 -52.07 -23.12 -13.47
N GLN A 21 -51.30 -22.03 -13.47
CA GLN A 21 -51.77 -20.66 -13.23
C GLN A 21 -50.62 -19.67 -13.00
N SER A 22 -50.68 -18.60 -13.78
CA SER A 22 -49.90 -17.37 -13.69
C SER A 22 -50.32 -16.56 -12.45
N THR A 23 -49.34 -16.15 -11.64
CA THR A 23 -49.44 -14.95 -10.81
C THR A 23 -48.11 -14.19 -10.85
N SER A 24 -48.21 -13.01 -11.44
CA SER A 24 -47.30 -11.86 -11.42
C SER A 24 -46.66 -11.59 -10.06
N ALA A 25 -45.32 -11.52 -10.02
CA ALA A 25 -44.59 -10.80 -8.97
C ALA A 25 -44.12 -9.47 -9.55
N GLN A 26 -44.62 -8.40 -8.94
CA GLN A 26 -44.50 -7.01 -9.35
C GLN A 26 -43.06 -6.51 -9.21
N SER A 27 -42.62 -5.80 -10.25
CA SER A 27 -41.54 -4.82 -10.21
C SER A 27 -41.88 -3.73 -9.19
N MET A 28 -41.02 -3.55 -8.18
CA MET A 28 -41.07 -2.36 -7.35
C MET A 28 -40.34 -1.23 -8.07
N ASP A 29 -41.13 -0.27 -8.53
CA ASP A 29 -40.72 1.04 -8.98
C ASP A 29 -39.97 1.78 -7.85
N CYS A 30 -38.72 2.17 -8.12
CA CYS A 30 -38.03 3.21 -7.37
C CYS A 30 -38.31 4.55 -8.05
N GLN A 31 -39.29 5.31 -7.56
CA GLN A 31 -39.37 6.75 -7.79
C GLN A 31 -39.64 7.50 -6.49
N ASN A 32 -38.97 8.64 -6.38
CA ASN A 32 -39.06 9.71 -5.38
C ASN A 32 -38.25 9.53 -4.09
N ALA A 33 -36.96 9.89 -4.19
CA ALA A 33 -36.26 10.56 -3.10
C ALA A 33 -35.75 11.91 -3.63
N GLU A 34 -36.07 12.96 -2.88
CA GLU A 34 -35.80 14.37 -3.18
C GLU A 34 -34.31 14.63 -3.40
N LYS A 35 -34.00 15.50 -4.38
CA LYS A 35 -32.66 16.03 -4.63
C LYS A 35 -32.17 16.83 -3.41
N PRO A 36 -30.97 16.54 -2.86
CA PRO A 36 -30.14 17.58 -2.29
C PRO A 36 -29.22 18.12 -3.40
N THR A 37 -29.24 19.43 -3.60
CA THR A 37 -28.16 20.16 -4.26
C THR A 37 -26.87 19.96 -3.46
N VAL A 38 -25.97 19.12 -3.94
CA VAL A 38 -24.65 18.90 -3.36
C VAL A 38 -23.64 19.74 -4.13
N SER A 39 -23.09 20.74 -3.45
CA SER A 39 -21.92 21.51 -3.85
C SER A 39 -20.68 20.62 -3.94
N ASP A 40 -19.84 20.86 -4.94
CA ASP A 40 -18.54 20.21 -5.11
C ASP A 40 -17.62 20.49 -3.91
N THR A 41 -17.46 19.51 -3.01
CA THR A 41 -16.30 19.43 -2.11
C THR A 41 -15.79 17.98 -2.04
N ASP A 42 -14.60 17.78 -2.63
CA ASP A 42 -13.81 16.54 -2.68
C ASP A 42 -13.14 16.24 -1.33
N GLU A 43 -13.82 15.56 -0.40
CA GLU A 43 -13.23 15.23 0.92
C GLU A 43 -12.84 13.76 1.16
N GLU A 44 -13.17 12.81 0.28
CA GLU A 44 -12.89 11.38 0.57
C GLU A 44 -11.61 10.80 -0.07
N THR A 45 -10.74 11.62 -0.68
CA THR A 45 -9.40 11.14 -1.13
C THR A 45 -8.22 12.05 -0.84
N GLN A 46 -8.30 12.95 0.15
CA GLN A 46 -7.09 13.60 0.65
C GLN A 46 -6.46 12.77 1.80
N PRO A 47 -5.23 12.25 1.66
CA PRO A 47 -4.37 12.08 2.82
C PRO A 47 -3.97 13.49 3.27
N LEU A 48 -4.57 13.97 4.36
CA LEU A 48 -4.19 15.24 4.97
C LEU A 48 -2.68 15.21 5.28
N THR A 49 -1.95 16.17 4.71
CA THR A 49 -0.56 16.46 5.07
C THR A 49 -0.51 17.18 6.42
N PRO A 50 0.60 17.13 7.19
CA PRO A 50 0.68 17.69 8.54
C PRO A 50 0.62 19.24 8.67
N GLN A 51 0.06 19.97 7.71
CA GLN A 51 0.06 21.44 7.70
C GLN A 51 -1.29 22.09 8.06
N ASP A 52 -2.35 21.33 8.33
CA ASP A 52 -3.67 21.89 8.67
C ASP A 52 -4.03 21.76 10.16
N LEU A 53 -3.05 21.94 11.06
CA LEU A 53 -3.23 21.73 12.51
C LEU A 53 -3.24 23.01 13.36
N GLU A 54 -3.56 24.17 12.79
CA GLU A 54 -3.89 25.34 13.61
C GLU A 54 -5.13 26.04 13.05
N GLU A 55 -6.04 26.39 13.98
CA GLU A 55 -7.31 27.09 13.81
C GLU A 55 -8.54 26.23 13.47
N ASP A 56 -9.23 25.75 14.51
CA ASP A 56 -10.60 26.20 14.77
C ASP A 56 -11.16 25.63 16.09
N ASN A 57 -11.53 26.54 17.00
CA ASN A 57 -12.26 26.25 18.24
C ASN A 57 -13.77 26.46 18.00
N PRO A 58 -14.64 25.45 18.16
CA PRO A 58 -16.06 25.70 18.32
C PRO A 58 -16.44 25.71 19.80
N VAL A 59 -16.77 26.89 20.31
CA VAL A 59 -17.43 27.09 21.62
C VAL A 59 -18.88 26.61 21.52
N SER A 60 -19.27 25.69 22.41
CA SER A 60 -20.67 25.26 22.59
C SER A 60 -21.51 26.30 23.33
N PRO A 61 -22.82 26.43 23.05
CA PRO A 61 -23.67 27.42 23.71
C PRO A 61 -24.30 26.86 24.99
N ALA A 62 -24.31 27.67 26.05
CA ALA A 62 -25.22 27.48 27.18
C ALA A 62 -25.95 28.80 27.49
N SER A 63 -27.26 28.75 27.29
CA SER A 63 -28.35 29.47 27.96
C SER A 63 -28.03 30.73 28.80
N LYS A 64 -28.68 31.86 28.47
CA LYS A 64 -29.63 32.56 29.36
C LYS A 64 -30.29 33.78 28.68
N ASN A 65 -31.61 33.83 28.80
CA ASN A 65 -32.55 34.96 28.84
C ASN A 65 -31.97 36.38 28.75
N SER A 66 -32.48 37.21 27.82
CA SER A 66 -33.50 38.24 28.10
C SER A 66 -33.54 39.31 27.00
N ALA A 67 -34.78 39.67 26.65
CA ALA A 67 -35.29 40.96 26.15
C ALA A 67 -34.42 41.90 25.29
N GLY A 68 -34.99 42.31 24.16
CA GLY A 68 -35.02 43.73 23.81
C GLY A 68 -34.50 44.13 22.43
N SER A 69 -35.44 44.29 21.50
CA SER A 69 -35.61 45.49 20.65
C SER A 69 -34.46 46.01 19.77
N GLY A 70 -34.78 46.12 18.47
CA GLY A 70 -34.48 47.30 17.65
C GLY A 70 -33.28 47.14 16.71
N LEU A 71 -33.51 46.97 15.41
CA LEU A 71 -33.75 48.01 14.38
C LEU A 71 -32.47 48.61 13.80
N MET A 72 -32.37 48.44 12.47
CA MET A 72 -31.81 49.35 11.47
C MET A 72 -30.29 49.57 11.47
N GLN A 73 -29.62 49.19 10.38
CA GLN A 73 -29.28 50.06 9.23
C GLN A 73 -28.29 51.15 9.66
N THR A 74 -27.16 51.38 8.99
CA THR A 74 -26.97 51.50 7.53
C THR A 74 -25.46 51.78 7.32
N LEU A 75 -24.95 51.44 6.12
CA LEU A 75 -24.07 52.24 5.24
C LEU A 75 -22.91 53.04 5.89
N SER A 76 -21.70 53.09 5.36
CA SER A 76 -21.21 53.01 3.98
C SER A 76 -19.74 53.43 3.98
N HIS A 77 -18.97 52.95 2.98
CA HIS A 77 -17.84 53.63 2.31
C HIS A 77 -16.65 54.06 3.19
N SER A 78 -15.39 54.07 2.78
CA SER A 78 -14.63 53.95 1.52
C SER A 78 -13.17 54.03 2.01
N GLY A 79 -12.24 53.20 1.54
CA GLY A 79 -11.35 53.56 0.42
C GLY A 79 -9.96 54.04 0.90
N GLY A 80 -8.91 53.63 0.19
CA GLY A 80 -7.52 54.15 0.28
C GLY A 80 -6.56 53.26 1.07
N GLU A 81 -5.70 52.46 0.42
CA GLU A 81 -4.31 52.80 -0.04
C GLU A 81 -3.33 52.85 1.16
N LEU A 82 -2.49 51.82 1.37
CA LEU A 82 -1.16 51.50 0.80
C LEU A 82 0.02 52.30 1.44
N GLU A 83 1.14 51.56 1.57
CA GLU A 83 2.51 51.93 2.01
C GLU A 83 2.77 51.79 3.52
N GLU A 84 3.48 50.72 3.94
CA GLU A 84 4.95 50.61 4.05
C GLU A 84 5.59 51.63 5.00
N GLN A 85 6.03 51.19 6.19
CA GLN A 85 7.44 51.24 6.57
C GLN A 85 7.73 50.67 7.98
N GLU A 86 8.95 50.17 8.07
CA GLU A 86 9.67 49.51 9.16
C GLU A 86 9.70 50.29 10.48
N MET A 87 9.77 49.58 11.62
CA MET A 87 10.44 50.13 12.79
C MET A 87 11.01 49.06 13.74
N GLU A 88 12.32 49.17 13.91
CA GLU A 88 13.20 48.98 15.07
C GLU A 88 12.87 48.03 16.25
N THR A 89 13.92 47.25 16.50
CA THR A 89 14.45 46.57 17.70
C THR A 89 14.20 47.13 19.11
N CYS A 90 13.77 46.20 19.99
CA CYS A 90 14.28 45.86 21.36
C CYS A 90 14.00 46.80 22.56
N PRO A 91 14.04 46.34 23.85
CA PRO A 91 14.25 44.99 24.41
C PRO A 91 13.41 44.58 25.65
N ARG A 92 13.67 43.34 26.13
CA ARG A 92 13.73 42.83 27.53
C ARG A 92 12.60 41.93 28.10
N SER A 93 13.02 40.67 28.28
CA SER A 93 12.92 39.79 29.47
C SER A 93 11.55 39.29 29.94
N LEU A 94 11.33 37.97 29.88
CA LEU A 94 11.39 37.05 31.03
C LEU A 94 11.15 35.60 30.58
N GLU A 95 11.72 34.70 31.37
CA GLU A 95 11.80 33.25 31.23
C GLU A 95 10.42 32.57 31.11
N ASP A 96 10.30 31.53 30.28
CA ASP A 96 9.52 30.35 30.68
C ASP A 96 9.81 29.09 29.84
N SER A 97 9.71 27.97 30.54
CA SER A 97 10.09 26.60 30.17
C SER A 97 9.53 26.08 28.83
N VAL A 98 10.43 25.62 27.95
CA VAL A 98 10.06 24.93 26.71
C VAL A 98 9.92 23.42 26.98
N LYS A 99 8.69 22.93 26.91
CA LYS A 99 8.37 21.52 26.70
C LYS A 99 8.74 21.15 25.26
N HIS A 100 9.69 20.24 25.09
CA HIS A 100 10.00 19.64 23.79
C HIS A 100 8.84 18.77 23.31
N ASN A 101 8.11 19.26 22.30
CA ASN A 101 7.29 18.43 21.43
C ASN A 101 8.17 17.95 20.27
N THR A 102 8.48 16.66 20.25
CA THR A 102 9.23 16.01 19.15
C THR A 102 8.35 15.88 17.90
N LYS A 103 8.77 16.52 16.81
CA LYS A 103 8.12 16.44 15.49
C LYS A 103 8.71 15.26 14.69
N ILE A 104 7.85 14.59 13.92
CA ILE A 104 8.16 13.39 13.10
C ILE A 104 9.19 13.66 11.96
N THR A 105 9.52 14.92 11.69
CA THR A 105 10.49 15.30 10.64
C THR A 105 11.94 15.10 11.04
N ASP A 106 12.25 14.89 12.31
CA ASP A 106 13.63 14.82 12.80
C ASP A 106 14.26 13.42 12.67
N PHE A 107 13.48 12.41 12.26
CA PHE A 107 13.93 11.02 12.17
C PHE A 107 14.50 10.61 10.80
N PHE A 108 14.56 11.53 9.82
CA PHE A 108 15.10 11.28 8.48
C PHE A 108 16.27 12.20 8.07
N SER A 109 16.90 12.89 9.02
CA SER A 109 18.06 13.74 8.75
C SER A 109 19.35 12.91 8.67
N GLY A 110 19.82 12.64 7.46
CA GLY A 110 21.06 11.91 7.17
C GLY A 110 22.32 12.67 7.60
N THR A 111 23.32 11.91 8.04
CA THR A 111 24.70 12.37 8.24
C THR A 111 25.32 12.83 6.92
N SER A 112 25.55 14.14 6.81
CA SER A 112 26.33 14.75 5.73
C SER A 112 27.82 14.67 6.06
N SER A 113 28.63 14.08 5.18
CA SER A 113 30.07 14.33 5.11
C SER A 113 30.38 14.99 3.75
N PRO A 114 31.09 16.13 3.70
CA PRO A 114 31.32 16.86 2.47
C PRO A 114 32.51 16.27 1.67
N CYS A 115 32.25 15.90 0.41
CA CYS A 115 33.30 15.65 -0.59
C CYS A 115 33.81 16.98 -1.16
N LEU A 116 35.14 17.15 -1.21
CA LEU A 116 35.85 18.19 -1.98
C LEU A 116 36.64 17.55 -3.14
N PRO A 117 36.99 18.32 -4.19
CA PRO A 117 37.07 17.83 -5.57
C PRO A 117 38.46 17.32 -6.00
N VAL A 118 38.45 16.45 -7.02
CA VAL A 118 39.62 15.87 -7.67
C VAL A 118 40.24 16.82 -8.71
N ARG A 119 41.55 17.07 -8.61
CA ARG A 119 42.42 17.49 -9.73
C ARG A 119 43.69 16.63 -9.76
N ARG A 120 44.06 16.17 -10.96
CA ARG A 120 45.22 15.31 -11.27
C ARG A 120 46.53 16.11 -11.33
N HIS A 121 47.63 15.59 -10.74
CA HIS A 121 48.94 15.40 -11.40
C HIS A 121 49.94 14.63 -10.49
N ARG A 122 51.01 14.11 -11.11
CA ARG A 122 51.92 12.99 -10.73
C ARG A 122 53.14 13.43 -9.86
N PRO A 123 54.06 12.52 -9.43
CA PRO A 123 54.61 12.45 -8.06
C PRO A 123 56.06 12.95 -7.91
N ASP A 124 56.50 13.25 -6.67
CA ASP A 124 57.88 12.98 -6.21
C ASP A 124 58.05 12.98 -4.66
N LYS A 125 58.82 11.98 -4.19
CA LYS A 125 59.67 11.77 -2.99
C LYS A 125 59.53 12.54 -1.65
N SER A 126 59.23 11.76 -0.58
CA SER A 126 59.88 11.61 0.77
C SER A 126 60.38 12.81 1.63
N PRO A 127 60.67 12.64 2.95
CA PRO A 127 59.91 12.01 4.04
C PRO A 127 59.85 12.89 5.33
N ASP A 128 59.26 12.32 6.40
CA ASP A 128 59.39 12.64 7.83
C ASP A 128 58.83 13.96 8.38
N ARG A 129 57.77 13.84 9.21
CA ARG A 129 57.76 14.31 10.60
C ARG A 129 56.56 13.73 11.35
N GLU A 130 56.90 13.05 12.43
CA GLU A 130 56.01 12.67 13.52
C GLU A 130 55.43 13.94 14.15
N ASP A 131 54.10 13.99 14.31
CA ASP A 131 53.49 14.75 15.40
C ASP A 131 52.30 13.95 15.91
N ALA A 132 52.40 13.63 17.20
CA ALA A 132 51.44 12.86 17.95
C ALA A 132 50.35 13.80 18.46
N ASP A 133 49.10 13.57 18.07
CA ASP A 133 47.95 14.11 18.76
C ASP A 133 46.96 13.00 19.12
N LYS A 134 46.66 12.96 20.41
CA LYS A 134 45.85 11.98 21.13
C LYS A 134 44.44 11.91 20.59
N GLU A 135 44.10 10.80 19.93
CA GLU A 135 42.72 10.33 19.85
C GLU A 135 42.24 9.97 21.25
N THR A 136 41.34 10.81 21.78
CA THR A 136 40.53 10.45 22.95
C THR A 136 39.48 9.47 22.48
N THR A 137 39.79 8.19 22.56
CA THR A 137 38.85 7.10 22.29
C THR A 137 37.74 7.15 23.33
N SER A 138 36.54 7.57 22.92
CA SER A 138 35.32 7.34 23.69
C SER A 138 34.97 5.85 23.63
N ALA A 139 35.67 5.07 24.44
CA ALA A 139 35.35 3.68 24.72
C ALA A 139 34.12 3.62 25.63
N ASP A 140 32.91 3.56 25.06
CA ASP A 140 31.73 2.90 25.67
C ASP A 140 30.44 2.94 24.82
N ALA A 141 30.53 2.86 23.49
CA ALA A 141 29.36 2.52 22.69
C ALA A 141 29.31 1.00 22.50
N LYS A 142 28.57 0.29 23.37
CA LYS A 142 28.15 -1.10 23.07
C LYS A 142 27.57 -1.10 21.65
N PRO A 143 27.91 -2.08 20.78
CA PRO A 143 27.37 -2.12 19.43
C PRO A 143 25.84 -2.13 19.53
N LYS A 144 25.20 -1.09 18.97
CA LYS A 144 23.75 -0.96 18.98
C LYS A 144 23.17 -2.19 18.27
N VAL A 145 22.43 -3.02 19.00
CA VAL A 145 21.80 -4.22 18.44
C VAL A 145 20.83 -3.79 17.35
N ARG A 146 21.01 -4.32 16.13
CA ARG A 146 20.27 -3.90 14.92
C ARG A 146 19.05 -4.76 14.63
N TRP A 147 19.02 -5.98 15.17
CA TRP A 147 17.94 -6.94 15.02
C TRP A 147 17.89 -7.89 16.23
N LEU A 148 16.74 -8.52 16.44
CA LEU A 148 16.47 -9.47 17.51
C LEU A 148 15.64 -10.67 17.00
N GLY A 149 15.62 -11.76 17.77
CA GLY A 149 14.84 -12.95 17.48
C GLY A 149 15.59 -13.98 16.62
N THR A 150 14.87 -14.65 15.72
CA THR A 150 15.43 -15.65 14.80
C THR A 150 16.30 -14.96 13.75
N PRO A 151 17.48 -15.50 13.39
CA PRO A 151 18.27 -15.00 12.27
C PRO A 151 17.45 -14.99 10.97
N ILE A 152 17.52 -13.90 10.20
CA ILE A 152 16.69 -13.75 8.98
C ILE A 152 16.99 -14.82 7.91
N SER A 153 18.19 -15.42 7.95
CA SER A 153 18.61 -16.51 7.07
C SER A 153 17.95 -17.86 7.38
N GLU A 154 17.35 -18.01 8.57
CA GLU A 154 16.59 -19.21 8.93
C GLU A 154 15.12 -19.14 8.53
N LEU A 155 14.67 -17.97 8.06
CA LEU A 155 13.30 -17.78 7.58
C LEU A 155 13.15 -18.33 6.16
N LYS A 156 12.05 -19.02 5.91
CA LYS A 156 11.74 -19.63 4.61
C LYS A 156 11.57 -18.55 3.54
N ARG A 157 12.14 -18.81 2.37
CA ARG A 157 12.08 -17.94 1.18
C ARG A 157 11.78 -18.76 -0.07
N MET A 158 11.17 -18.10 -1.05
CA MET A 158 11.03 -18.58 -2.40
C MET A 158 12.32 -18.27 -3.17
N PRO A 159 12.77 -19.17 -4.07
CA PRO A 159 12.10 -20.40 -4.49
C PRO A 159 12.36 -21.62 -3.58
N GLU A 160 13.22 -21.52 -2.57
CA GLU A 160 13.77 -22.67 -1.83
C GLU A 160 12.72 -23.50 -1.09
N CYS A 161 11.73 -22.84 -0.48
CA CYS A 161 10.63 -23.52 0.19
C CYS A 161 9.47 -23.87 -0.76
N GLY A 162 9.44 -23.32 -1.98
CA GLY A 162 8.33 -23.47 -2.89
C GLY A 162 8.08 -24.91 -3.30
N GLY A 163 6.82 -25.35 -3.22
CA GLY A 163 6.39 -26.62 -3.81
C GLY A 163 6.44 -26.59 -5.34
N LEU A 164 6.34 -27.76 -5.97
CA LEU A 164 6.19 -27.86 -7.43
C LEU A 164 4.86 -27.21 -7.86
N LEU A 165 4.94 -26.13 -8.65
CA LEU A 165 3.75 -25.51 -9.22
C LEU A 165 3.08 -26.48 -10.21
N PRO A 166 1.73 -26.55 -10.21
CA PRO A 166 1.01 -27.30 -11.23
C PRO A 166 1.21 -26.65 -12.61
N PRO A 167 0.94 -27.37 -13.72
CA PRO A 167 1.00 -26.78 -15.05
C PRO A 167 0.10 -25.54 -15.15
N LEU A 168 0.66 -24.43 -15.63
CA LEU A 168 -0.11 -23.20 -15.87
C LEU A 168 -1.18 -23.47 -16.94
N LYS A 169 -2.45 -23.29 -16.57
CA LYS A 169 -3.58 -23.48 -17.46
C LYS A 169 -4.71 -22.52 -17.10
N ASN A 170 -5.51 -22.18 -18.11
CA ASN A 170 -6.74 -21.44 -17.90
C ASN A 170 -7.77 -22.34 -17.19
N VAL A 171 -8.35 -21.87 -16.10
CA VAL A 171 -9.40 -22.56 -15.34
C VAL A 171 -10.65 -21.66 -15.34
N PRO A 172 -11.72 -22.00 -16.07
CA PRO A 172 -12.94 -21.19 -16.12
C PRO A 172 -13.46 -20.84 -14.73
N GLY A 173 -13.77 -19.57 -14.49
CA GLY A 173 -14.25 -19.07 -13.20
C GLY A 173 -13.18 -18.89 -12.12
N GLN A 174 -11.96 -19.41 -12.28
CA GLN A 174 -10.90 -19.34 -11.26
C GLN A 174 -9.59 -18.69 -11.74
N HIS A 175 -9.14 -18.97 -12.96
CA HIS A 175 -7.85 -18.52 -13.46
C HIS A 175 -7.87 -18.20 -14.95
N THR A 176 -7.74 -16.93 -15.29
CA THR A 176 -7.58 -16.44 -16.67
C THR A 176 -6.11 -16.36 -17.04
N VAL A 177 -5.68 -17.11 -18.07
CA VAL A 177 -4.30 -17.09 -18.58
C VAL A 177 -4.25 -16.48 -19.97
N MET A 178 -3.49 -15.40 -20.16
CA MET A 178 -3.51 -14.57 -21.38
C MET A 178 -2.46 -14.93 -22.44
N ILE A 179 -1.74 -16.03 -22.25
CA ILE A 179 -0.61 -16.46 -23.09
C ILE A 179 -0.72 -17.94 -23.49
N ARG A 180 0.05 -18.34 -24.51
CA ARG A 180 0.24 -19.74 -24.94
C ARG A 180 1.15 -20.49 -23.98
N THR A 181 0.56 -21.24 -23.06
CA THR A 181 1.33 -21.97 -22.02
C THR A 181 2.15 -23.12 -22.59
N ASP A 182 1.77 -23.66 -23.75
CA ASP A 182 2.49 -24.69 -24.50
C ASP A 182 3.77 -24.17 -25.20
N LEU A 183 3.89 -22.84 -25.37
CA LEU A 183 5.06 -22.18 -25.95
C LEU A 183 5.90 -21.43 -24.92
N LEU A 184 5.48 -21.45 -23.64
CA LEU A 184 6.17 -20.75 -22.56
C LEU A 184 7.55 -21.39 -22.32
N GLN A 185 8.61 -20.58 -22.46
CA GLN A 185 10.00 -21.02 -22.31
C GLN A 185 10.82 -19.94 -21.62
N ASN A 186 11.83 -20.34 -20.85
CA ASN A 186 12.73 -19.40 -20.18
C ASN A 186 13.47 -18.53 -21.21
N GLY A 187 13.52 -17.22 -20.94
CA GLY A 187 14.19 -16.22 -21.78
C GLY A 187 13.50 -15.91 -23.12
N LYS A 188 12.31 -16.48 -23.39
CA LYS A 188 11.53 -16.15 -24.59
C LYS A 188 10.33 -15.30 -24.24
N VAL A 189 10.03 -14.33 -25.10
CA VAL A 189 8.85 -13.48 -24.97
C VAL A 189 7.57 -14.34 -25.08
N PRO A 190 6.68 -14.32 -24.08
CA PRO A 190 5.46 -15.12 -24.10
C PRO A 190 4.52 -14.73 -25.26
N VAL A 191 3.98 -15.73 -25.96
CA VAL A 191 3.07 -15.51 -27.08
C VAL A 191 1.63 -15.28 -26.58
N PRO A 192 0.93 -14.21 -26.99
CA PRO A 192 -0.47 -13.96 -26.61
C PRO A 192 -1.41 -15.10 -26.99
N TYR A 193 -2.46 -15.30 -26.19
CA TYR A 193 -3.53 -16.26 -26.49
C TYR A 193 -4.91 -15.70 -26.14
N PRO A 194 -5.90 -15.74 -27.07
CA PRO A 194 -5.86 -16.35 -28.41
C PRO A 194 -4.98 -15.59 -29.42
N ALA A 195 -4.73 -16.13 -30.61
CA ALA A 195 -3.87 -15.48 -31.61
C ALA A 195 -4.50 -14.24 -32.28
N LYS A 196 -5.83 -14.12 -32.22
CA LYS A 196 -6.59 -12.98 -32.75
C LYS A 196 -7.27 -12.25 -31.62
N PHE A 197 -7.30 -10.92 -31.70
CA PHE A 197 -8.03 -10.07 -30.77
C PHE A 197 -9.50 -10.50 -30.67
N ARG A 198 -9.97 -10.70 -29.44
CA ARG A 198 -11.38 -10.90 -29.12
C ARG A 198 -11.82 -9.74 -28.26
N ASP A 199 -12.70 -8.92 -28.84
CA ASP A 199 -13.25 -7.76 -28.17
C ASP A 199 -14.44 -8.13 -27.28
N THR A 200 -14.57 -7.43 -26.17
CA THR A 200 -15.73 -7.48 -25.26
C THR A 200 -15.93 -6.09 -24.70
N TRP A 201 -17.17 -5.62 -24.74
CA TRP A 201 -17.56 -4.33 -24.18
C TRP A 201 -18.77 -4.50 -23.28
N ASP A 202 -18.53 -5.03 -22.09
CA ASP A 202 -19.52 -5.35 -21.07
C ASP A 202 -19.09 -4.81 -19.70
N ASP A 203 -19.83 -5.12 -18.64
CA ASP A 203 -19.58 -4.67 -17.27
C ASP A 203 -18.68 -5.64 -16.48
N VAL A 204 -18.26 -6.77 -17.05
CA VAL A 204 -17.44 -7.79 -16.37
C VAL A 204 -16.01 -7.89 -16.91
N HIS A 205 -15.71 -7.23 -18.02
CA HIS A 205 -14.37 -7.12 -18.59
C HIS A 205 -13.88 -5.68 -18.67
N VAL A 206 -12.56 -5.52 -18.80
CA VAL A 206 -11.94 -4.23 -19.10
C VAL A 206 -12.38 -3.75 -20.48
N LYS A 207 -12.89 -2.53 -20.54
CA LYS A 207 -13.18 -1.81 -21.79
C LYS A 207 -11.90 -1.31 -22.42
N MET A 208 -11.39 -2.07 -23.40
CA MET A 208 -10.12 -1.81 -24.05
C MET A 208 -10.20 -0.58 -24.98
N PRO A 209 -9.15 0.27 -25.03
CA PRO A 209 -9.13 1.46 -25.87
C PRO A 209 -9.22 1.15 -27.37
N CYS A 210 -8.74 -0.03 -27.79
CA CYS A 210 -8.78 -0.54 -29.16
C CYS A 210 -10.10 -1.22 -29.55
N SER A 211 -11.12 -1.23 -28.68
CA SER A 211 -12.45 -1.77 -29.00
C SER A 211 -13.14 -0.96 -30.09
N GLY A 212 -13.84 -1.64 -31.00
CA GLY A 212 -14.69 -0.97 -32.00
C GLY A 212 -15.88 -0.23 -31.38
N SER A 213 -16.17 -0.47 -30.10
CA SER A 213 -17.23 0.21 -29.32
C SER A 213 -16.75 1.50 -28.66
N ASN A 214 -15.46 1.81 -28.69
CA ASN A 214 -14.89 3.03 -28.14
C ASN A 214 -15.04 4.20 -29.14
N LEU A 215 -16.24 4.77 -29.21
CA LEU A 215 -16.58 5.84 -30.15
C LEU A 215 -16.45 7.22 -29.50
N PHE A 216 -15.85 8.19 -30.21
CA PHE A 216 -15.75 9.58 -29.80
C PHE A 216 -16.25 10.53 -30.92
N PRO A 217 -16.84 11.70 -30.59
CA PRO A 217 -17.10 12.75 -31.58
C PRO A 217 -15.76 13.30 -32.10
N VAL A 218 -15.62 13.42 -33.42
CA VAL A 218 -14.37 13.91 -34.04
C VAL A 218 -14.31 15.43 -33.94
N GLU A 219 -13.39 15.96 -33.15
CA GLU A 219 -12.97 17.37 -33.16
C GLU A 219 -11.43 17.45 -33.26
N ASP A 220 -10.91 18.46 -33.95
CA ASP A 220 -9.48 18.65 -34.26
C ASP A 220 -8.75 19.46 -33.17
N GLU A 221 -8.07 18.79 -32.23
CA GLU A 221 -7.10 19.39 -31.29
C GLU A 221 -5.94 18.40 -30.96
N ASP A 222 -4.97 18.80 -30.11
CA ASP A 222 -3.69 18.13 -29.78
C ASP A 222 -3.77 16.66 -29.32
N ALA A 223 -2.72 15.85 -29.55
CA ALA A 223 -2.75 14.38 -29.51
C ALA A 223 -3.50 13.69 -28.35
N VAL A 224 -3.22 14.01 -27.07
CA VAL A 224 -3.94 13.41 -25.90
C VAL A 224 -5.30 14.05 -25.68
N LEU A 225 -5.40 15.36 -25.94
CA LEU A 225 -6.64 16.11 -25.82
C LEU A 225 -7.63 15.78 -26.95
N LYS A 226 -7.15 15.25 -28.09
CA LYS A 226 -7.95 14.88 -29.26
C LYS A 226 -9.02 13.85 -28.95
N TYR A 227 -8.67 12.82 -28.18
CA TYR A 227 -9.61 11.79 -27.73
C TYR A 227 -10.11 12.01 -26.31
N SER A 228 -9.71 13.12 -25.67
CA SER A 228 -10.16 13.55 -24.35
C SER A 228 -10.75 14.96 -24.37
N ALA A 229 -11.32 15.40 -25.49
CA ALA A 229 -11.67 16.81 -25.76
C ALA A 229 -12.59 17.42 -24.69
N SER A 230 -13.49 16.62 -24.11
CA SER A 230 -14.35 17.04 -22.98
C SER A 230 -13.58 17.45 -21.72
N TYR A 231 -12.28 17.16 -21.66
CA TYR A 231 -11.38 17.43 -20.54
C TYR A 231 -10.22 18.37 -20.88
N ALA A 232 -10.10 18.83 -22.14
CA ALA A 232 -9.00 19.66 -22.61
C ALA A 232 -8.78 20.94 -21.78
N ARG A 233 -9.86 21.53 -21.23
CA ARG A 233 -9.80 22.72 -20.35
C ARG A 233 -9.60 22.41 -18.87
N LYS A 234 -9.62 21.13 -18.46
CA LYS A 234 -9.57 20.69 -17.05
C LYS A 234 -8.25 20.00 -16.69
N TRP A 235 -7.54 19.46 -17.67
CA TRP A 235 -6.30 18.72 -17.43
C TRP A 235 -5.12 19.68 -17.36
N ASP A 236 -4.36 19.54 -16.29
CA ASP A 236 -3.13 20.27 -16.04
C ASP A 236 -1.93 19.37 -16.36
N PHE A 237 -1.03 19.87 -17.21
CA PHE A 237 0.18 19.17 -17.67
C PHE A 237 1.47 19.84 -17.16
N THR A 238 1.37 20.68 -16.12
CA THR A 238 2.51 21.43 -15.56
C THR A 238 3.67 20.53 -15.16
N ALA A 239 3.43 19.40 -14.49
CA ALA A 239 4.49 18.54 -13.99
C ALA A 239 5.28 17.88 -15.12
N ILE A 240 4.60 17.36 -16.15
CA ILE A 240 5.28 16.74 -17.30
C ILE A 240 5.99 17.80 -18.15
N HIS A 241 5.41 18.99 -18.30
CA HIS A 241 6.07 20.11 -18.97
C HIS A 241 7.35 20.53 -18.24
N LEU A 242 7.30 20.67 -16.90
CA LEU A 242 8.47 20.97 -16.08
C LEU A 242 9.52 19.86 -16.17
N TYR A 243 9.11 18.59 -16.14
CA TYR A 243 10.01 17.46 -16.31
C TYR A 243 10.77 17.56 -17.64
N CYS A 244 10.06 17.71 -18.76
CA CYS A 244 10.66 17.76 -20.08
C CYS A 244 11.54 19.00 -20.32
N THR A 245 11.20 20.16 -19.75
CA THR A 245 11.85 21.44 -20.10
C THR A 245 12.82 21.99 -19.06
N LYS A 246 12.71 21.55 -17.80
CA LYS A 246 13.51 22.09 -16.68
C LYS A 246 14.32 21.03 -15.92
N VAL A 247 13.95 19.75 -16.05
CA VAL A 247 14.59 18.67 -15.27
C VAL A 247 15.51 17.83 -16.13
N LEU A 248 15.11 17.51 -17.36
CA LEU A 248 15.96 16.74 -18.28
C LEU A 248 17.09 17.61 -18.84
N GLU A 249 18.28 17.02 -18.90
CA GLU A 249 19.38 17.56 -19.70
C GLU A 249 19.01 17.54 -21.20
N PRO A 250 19.57 18.43 -22.04
CA PRO A 250 19.18 18.55 -23.45
C PRO A 250 19.19 17.22 -24.22
N ASP A 251 20.26 16.43 -24.10
CA ASP A 251 20.40 15.13 -24.78
C ASP A 251 19.34 14.11 -24.30
N ALA A 252 19.00 14.14 -23.00
CA ALA A 252 17.99 13.26 -22.44
C ALA A 252 16.57 13.67 -22.85
N ALA A 253 16.32 14.98 -23.02
CA ALA A 253 15.07 15.49 -23.57
C ALA A 253 14.92 15.10 -25.05
N GLU A 254 15.98 15.23 -25.85
CA GLU A 254 16.00 14.78 -27.25
C GLU A 254 15.71 13.27 -27.33
N HIS A 255 16.41 12.45 -26.55
CA HIS A 255 16.16 11.00 -26.49
C HIS A 255 14.70 10.66 -26.09
N LEU A 256 14.13 11.40 -25.13
CA LEU A 256 12.74 11.21 -24.71
C LEU A 256 11.77 11.40 -25.89
N PHE A 257 11.92 12.48 -26.66
CA PHE A 257 11.00 12.82 -27.75
C PHE A 257 11.26 12.04 -29.04
N ASP A 258 12.52 11.73 -29.36
CA ASP A 258 12.90 11.12 -30.64
C ASP A 258 12.90 9.59 -30.59
N SER A 259 12.99 8.99 -29.40
CA SER A 259 13.11 7.54 -29.21
C SER A 259 12.05 6.99 -28.24
N LEU A 260 12.12 7.37 -26.96
CA LEU A 260 11.33 6.71 -25.91
C LEU A 260 9.82 6.91 -26.07
N LEU A 261 9.35 8.15 -26.26
CA LEU A 261 7.93 8.43 -26.46
C LEU A 261 7.38 7.76 -27.73
N PRO A 262 8.04 7.84 -28.90
CA PRO A 262 7.66 7.04 -30.08
C PRO A 262 7.55 5.54 -29.79
N ASP A 263 8.51 4.95 -29.09
CA ASP A 263 8.49 3.53 -28.73
C ASP A 263 7.33 3.18 -27.80
N MET A 264 7.05 4.04 -26.81
CA MET A 264 5.89 3.90 -25.93
C MET A 264 4.58 3.99 -26.72
N VAL A 265 4.49 4.88 -27.72
CA VAL A 265 3.31 4.98 -28.60
C VAL A 265 3.14 3.70 -29.42
N GLN A 266 4.22 3.19 -30.03
CA GLN A 266 4.15 1.92 -30.77
C GLN A 266 3.72 0.77 -29.86
N LEU A 267 4.25 0.72 -28.64
CA LEU A 267 3.86 -0.28 -27.65
C LEU A 267 2.37 -0.16 -27.28
N ALA A 268 1.85 1.05 -27.07
CA ALA A 268 0.43 1.28 -26.77
C ALA A 268 -0.49 0.86 -27.93
N LEU A 269 -0.10 1.18 -29.18
CA LEU A 269 -0.87 0.85 -30.39
C LEU A 269 -0.95 -0.67 -30.66
N ARG A 270 -0.03 -1.47 -30.09
CA ARG A 270 -0.05 -2.95 -30.17
C ARG A 270 -1.06 -3.60 -29.22
N ALA A 271 -1.95 -2.85 -28.57
CA ALA A 271 -2.93 -3.39 -27.61
C ALA A 271 -3.77 -4.56 -28.15
N SER A 272 -4.25 -4.48 -29.40
CA SER A 272 -5.02 -5.57 -30.02
C SER A 272 -4.16 -6.77 -30.44
N GLU A 273 -2.85 -6.59 -30.65
CA GLU A 273 -1.88 -7.65 -30.95
C GLU A 273 -1.45 -8.39 -29.68
N LEU A 274 -1.24 -7.66 -28.58
CA LEU A 274 -0.69 -8.19 -27.33
C LEU A 274 -1.77 -8.66 -26.36
N CYS A 275 -2.84 -7.88 -26.16
CA CYS A 275 -3.92 -8.17 -25.22
C CYS A 275 -5.13 -8.77 -25.96
N THR A 276 -4.92 -9.94 -26.58
CA THR A 276 -5.89 -10.57 -27.50
C THR A 276 -7.09 -11.21 -26.82
N LYS A 277 -7.02 -11.42 -25.50
CA LYS A 277 -8.11 -11.99 -24.69
C LYS A 277 -8.74 -10.88 -23.85
N PRO A 278 -10.07 -10.86 -23.67
CA PRO A 278 -10.74 -10.04 -22.68
C PRO A 278 -10.11 -10.20 -21.29
N ILE A 279 -9.81 -9.08 -20.64
CA ILE A 279 -9.29 -9.05 -19.28
C ILE A 279 -10.49 -8.97 -18.35
N PRO A 280 -10.78 -10.00 -17.53
CA PRO A 280 -11.90 -9.93 -16.59
C PRO A 280 -11.61 -8.91 -15.49
N LEU A 281 -12.67 -8.27 -15.01
CA LEU A 281 -12.61 -7.46 -13.80
C LEU A 281 -12.61 -8.39 -12.58
N LEU A 282 -11.65 -8.19 -11.69
CA LEU A 282 -11.60 -8.80 -10.36
C LEU A 282 -12.55 -8.04 -9.44
N LYS A 283 -13.85 -8.32 -9.58
CA LYS A 283 -14.93 -7.71 -8.78
C LYS A 283 -14.92 -8.21 -7.33
N ARG A 284 -15.58 -7.46 -6.45
CA ARG A 284 -15.81 -7.81 -5.04
C ARG A 284 -16.47 -9.19 -4.92
N GLY A 285 -16.01 -9.96 -3.93
CA GLY A 285 -16.45 -11.33 -3.63
C GLY A 285 -15.84 -12.40 -4.52
N MET A 286 -15.02 -12.05 -5.52
CA MET A 286 -14.40 -13.02 -6.41
C MET A 286 -13.12 -13.63 -5.79
N ASN A 287 -12.96 -14.94 -5.96
CA ASN A 287 -11.69 -15.65 -5.85
C ASN A 287 -11.23 -15.98 -7.27
N HIS A 288 -10.37 -15.14 -7.85
CA HIS A 288 -9.97 -15.28 -9.26
C HIS A 288 -8.55 -14.75 -9.50
N SER A 289 -7.83 -15.41 -10.41
CA SER A 289 -6.48 -15.05 -10.83
C SER A 289 -6.42 -14.65 -12.31
N ILE A 290 -5.55 -13.70 -12.63
CA ILE A 290 -5.19 -13.32 -13.99
C ILE A 290 -3.68 -13.46 -14.14
N THR A 291 -3.22 -14.28 -15.08
CA THR A 291 -1.80 -14.36 -15.45
C THR A 291 -1.60 -13.81 -16.85
N MET A 292 -0.72 -12.81 -16.96
CA MET A 292 -0.37 -12.13 -18.22
C MET A 292 1.14 -11.95 -18.32
N SER A 293 1.65 -11.68 -19.53
CA SER A 293 3.07 -11.38 -19.72
C SER A 293 3.42 -9.98 -19.26
N GLN A 294 4.69 -9.77 -18.91
CA GLN A 294 5.23 -8.45 -18.63
C GLN A 294 5.10 -7.51 -19.85
N GLU A 295 5.19 -8.03 -21.10
CA GLU A 295 4.98 -7.21 -22.32
C GLU A 295 3.52 -6.76 -22.46
N GLN A 296 2.54 -7.62 -22.10
CA GLN A 296 1.13 -7.25 -22.03
C GLN A 296 0.91 -6.14 -20.98
N VAL A 297 1.53 -6.26 -19.81
CA VAL A 297 1.47 -5.25 -18.74
C VAL A 297 2.05 -3.92 -19.23
N ALA A 298 3.22 -3.93 -19.87
CA ALA A 298 3.88 -2.74 -20.41
C ALA A 298 3.00 -2.03 -21.46
N CYS A 299 2.34 -2.79 -22.34
CA CYS A 299 1.37 -2.26 -23.30
C CYS A 299 0.18 -1.56 -22.63
N LEU A 300 -0.38 -2.17 -21.57
CA LEU A 300 -1.48 -1.57 -20.81
C LEU A 300 -1.03 -0.31 -20.06
N LEU A 301 0.18 -0.30 -19.50
CA LEU A 301 0.72 0.88 -18.82
C LEU A 301 1.08 2.01 -19.78
N ALA A 302 1.55 1.71 -20.98
CA ALA A 302 1.73 2.73 -22.03
C ALA A 302 0.37 3.36 -22.40
N ASN A 303 -0.69 2.55 -22.53
CA ASN A 303 -2.05 3.06 -22.72
C ASN A 303 -2.55 3.92 -21.54
N ALA A 304 -2.18 3.56 -20.30
CA ALA A 304 -2.49 4.34 -19.09
C ALA A 304 -1.74 5.68 -19.04
N PHE A 305 -0.46 5.68 -19.44
CA PHE A 305 0.37 6.89 -19.55
C PHE A 305 -0.26 7.89 -20.52
N PHE A 306 -0.64 7.44 -21.71
CA PHE A 306 -1.36 8.26 -22.70
C PHE A 306 -2.86 8.45 -22.36
N CYS A 307 -3.33 8.01 -21.20
CA CYS A 307 -4.69 8.25 -20.73
C CYS A 307 -5.81 7.74 -21.66
N THR A 308 -5.58 6.62 -22.34
CA THR A 308 -6.48 6.11 -23.39
C THR A 308 -7.64 5.26 -22.88
N PHE A 309 -7.62 4.81 -21.61
CA PHE A 309 -8.68 3.94 -21.10
C PHE A 309 -10.01 4.71 -20.99
N PRO A 310 -11.06 4.29 -21.74
CA PRO A 310 -12.33 4.99 -21.77
C PRO A 310 -13.11 4.78 -20.48
N ARG A 311 -13.99 5.73 -20.13
CA ARG A 311 -14.83 5.70 -18.91
C ARG A 311 -14.03 5.70 -17.59
N ARG A 312 -12.71 5.98 -17.62
CA ARG A 312 -11.83 5.98 -16.44
C ARG A 312 -11.39 7.36 -15.97
N ASN A 313 -11.95 8.43 -16.53
CA ASN A 313 -11.59 9.82 -16.25
C ASN A 313 -12.58 10.54 -15.30
N SER A 314 -13.58 9.83 -14.75
CA SER A 314 -14.52 10.39 -13.77
C SER A 314 -15.03 9.32 -12.82
N ARG A 315 -15.05 9.65 -11.52
CA ARG A 315 -15.59 8.78 -10.47
C ARG A 315 -17.12 8.80 -10.36
N ARG A 316 -17.82 9.57 -11.19
CA ARG A 316 -19.30 9.59 -11.24
C ARG A 316 -19.87 8.57 -12.23
N THR A 317 -19.06 7.59 -12.64
CA THR A 317 -19.38 6.67 -13.75
C THR A 317 -19.32 5.22 -13.30
N GLU A 318 -19.47 4.30 -14.27
CA GLU A 318 -19.42 2.84 -14.12
C GLU A 318 -18.26 2.31 -13.25
N TYR A 319 -17.09 2.98 -13.28
CA TYR A 319 -15.89 2.55 -12.57
C TYR A 319 -15.64 3.31 -11.26
N CYS A 320 -16.68 3.84 -10.60
CA CYS A 320 -16.56 4.62 -9.36
C CYS A 320 -15.89 3.86 -8.19
N ASN A 321 -16.01 2.53 -8.20
CA ASN A 321 -15.42 1.59 -7.24
C ASN A 321 -14.08 0.99 -7.71
N TYR A 322 -13.48 1.52 -8.77
CA TYR A 322 -12.13 1.14 -9.23
C TYR A 322 -11.14 2.29 -9.00
N PRO A 323 -9.84 1.98 -8.77
CA PRO A 323 -8.81 3.01 -8.72
C PRO A 323 -8.64 3.72 -10.07
N ASP A 324 -8.08 4.92 -10.04
CA ASP A 324 -7.73 5.69 -11.25
C ASP A 324 -6.58 5.00 -11.99
N ILE A 325 -6.75 4.62 -13.26
CA ILE A 325 -5.68 3.99 -14.07
C ILE A 325 -4.93 4.99 -14.96
N ASN A 326 -5.63 5.96 -15.55
CA ASN A 326 -5.00 6.95 -16.43
C ASN A 326 -4.10 7.91 -15.65
N PHE A 327 -2.96 8.29 -16.23
CA PHE A 327 -1.90 9.01 -15.52
C PHE A 327 -2.10 10.53 -15.46
N VAL A 328 -3.25 11.06 -15.89
CA VAL A 328 -3.48 12.51 -15.94
C VAL A 328 -3.13 13.26 -14.65
N ARG A 329 -3.48 12.70 -13.48
CA ARG A 329 -3.18 13.33 -12.18
C ARG A 329 -1.70 13.28 -11.80
N LEU A 330 -0.89 12.50 -12.49
CA LEU A 330 0.57 12.53 -12.35
C LEU A 330 1.16 13.75 -13.07
N PHE A 331 0.48 14.27 -14.09
CA PHE A 331 0.95 15.37 -14.93
C PHE A 331 0.59 16.76 -14.38
N GLU A 332 -0.35 16.85 -13.44
CA GLU A 332 -0.81 18.12 -12.85
C GLU A 332 0.15 18.68 -11.77
N GLY A 333 0.15 20.00 -11.61
CA GLY A 333 0.85 20.72 -10.55
C GLY A 333 2.37 20.78 -10.72
N SER A 334 3.04 21.38 -9.73
CA SER A 334 4.50 21.63 -9.75
C SER A 334 5.26 20.89 -8.65
N SER A 335 4.64 19.88 -8.02
CA SER A 335 5.26 19.16 -6.91
C SER A 335 6.50 18.39 -7.37
N SER A 336 7.63 18.61 -6.70
CA SER A 336 8.89 17.88 -6.92
C SER A 336 8.71 16.35 -6.83
N ARG A 337 7.79 15.88 -5.98
CA ARG A 337 7.42 14.46 -5.88
C ARG A 337 7.00 13.86 -7.22
N LYS A 338 6.21 14.60 -8.02
CA LYS A 338 5.74 14.12 -9.31
C LYS A 338 6.87 14.02 -10.33
N ILE A 339 7.87 14.90 -10.22
CA ILE A 339 9.10 14.81 -11.03
C ILE A 339 9.86 13.53 -10.71
N GLU A 340 10.05 13.19 -9.43
CA GLU A 340 10.74 11.96 -9.04
C GLU A 340 9.94 10.72 -9.44
N LYS A 341 8.60 10.75 -9.36
CA LYS A 341 7.75 9.69 -9.90
C LYS A 341 7.91 9.51 -11.41
N LEU A 342 7.96 10.61 -12.17
CA LEU A 342 8.17 10.57 -13.61
C LEU A 342 9.53 9.95 -13.95
N LYS A 343 10.62 10.32 -13.26
CA LYS A 343 11.94 9.68 -13.42
C LYS A 343 11.85 8.16 -13.24
N THR A 344 11.22 7.70 -12.17
CA THR A 344 11.06 6.27 -11.87
C THR A 344 10.26 5.54 -12.96
N LEU A 345 9.16 6.13 -13.44
CA LEU A 345 8.33 5.52 -14.48
C LEU A 345 9.00 5.55 -15.86
N MET A 346 9.74 6.61 -16.20
CA MET A 346 10.50 6.67 -17.46
C MET A 346 11.58 5.60 -17.51
N CYS A 347 12.27 5.34 -16.39
CA CYS A 347 13.22 4.24 -16.26
C CYS A 347 12.58 2.87 -16.57
N TYR A 348 11.33 2.65 -16.15
CA TYR A 348 10.59 1.44 -16.49
C TYR A 348 10.26 1.36 -17.98
N PHE A 349 9.70 2.43 -18.56
CA PHE A 349 9.34 2.43 -19.98
C PHE A 349 10.56 2.23 -20.87
N GLU A 350 11.67 2.92 -20.58
CA GLU A 350 12.95 2.74 -21.26
C GLU A 350 13.42 1.29 -21.21
N SER A 351 13.41 0.68 -20.01
CA SER A 351 13.82 -0.72 -19.84
C SER A 351 13.00 -1.70 -20.68
N VAL A 352 11.67 -1.53 -20.74
CA VAL A 352 10.77 -2.49 -21.42
C VAL A 352 10.65 -2.23 -22.93
N THR A 353 10.93 -1.02 -23.40
CA THR A 353 11.00 -0.72 -24.84
C THR A 353 12.34 -1.13 -25.44
N GLU A 354 13.44 -0.95 -24.72
CA GLU A 354 14.78 -1.41 -25.15
C GLU A 354 14.86 -2.95 -25.16
N GLN A 355 14.39 -3.60 -24.09
CA GLN A 355 14.41 -5.04 -23.97
C GLN A 355 13.04 -5.59 -23.57
N LYS A 356 12.40 -6.28 -24.53
CA LYS A 356 11.12 -6.94 -24.30
C LYS A 356 11.20 -7.92 -23.12
N PRO A 357 10.37 -7.74 -22.09
CA PRO A 357 10.42 -8.60 -20.91
C PRO A 357 9.84 -9.99 -21.22
N THR A 358 10.43 -11.02 -20.62
CA THR A 358 10.17 -12.42 -20.97
C THR A 358 9.38 -13.18 -19.92
N GLY A 359 9.01 -12.53 -18.82
CA GLY A 359 8.31 -13.15 -17.71
C GLY A 359 6.80 -12.99 -17.73
N LEU A 360 6.18 -13.60 -16.72
CA LEU A 360 4.76 -13.46 -16.40
C LEU A 360 4.55 -12.76 -15.05
N VAL A 361 3.37 -12.17 -14.89
CA VAL A 361 2.85 -11.65 -13.62
C VAL A 361 1.46 -12.24 -13.39
N THR A 362 1.19 -12.65 -12.15
CA THR A 362 -0.12 -13.16 -11.73
C THR A 362 -0.74 -12.23 -10.69
N PHE A 363 -2.00 -11.85 -10.91
CA PHE A 363 -2.81 -11.05 -10.00
C PHE A 363 -3.95 -11.92 -9.49
N THR A 364 -4.04 -12.13 -8.19
CA THR A 364 -5.04 -13.00 -7.56
C THR A 364 -5.83 -12.19 -6.55
N ARG A 365 -7.11 -11.93 -6.85
CA ARG A 365 -8.05 -11.46 -5.83
C ARG A 365 -8.49 -12.67 -5.01
N LYS A 366 -8.40 -12.53 -3.70
CA LYS A 366 -8.78 -13.55 -2.74
C LYS A 366 -9.78 -12.96 -1.75
N SER A 367 -10.83 -13.71 -1.44
CA SER A 367 -11.84 -13.38 -0.45
C SER A 367 -11.99 -14.52 0.54
N LEU A 368 -12.02 -14.20 1.84
CA LEU A 368 -12.35 -15.17 2.88
C LEU A 368 -13.86 -15.39 2.94
N ASP A 369 -14.29 -16.64 2.80
CA ASP A 369 -15.71 -17.01 2.87
C ASP A 369 -16.30 -16.78 4.27
N LYS A 370 -15.52 -17.05 5.32
CA LYS A 370 -15.94 -16.93 6.72
C LYS A 370 -14.83 -16.36 7.60
N PRO A 371 -15.17 -15.50 8.57
CA PRO A 371 -14.20 -15.04 9.57
C PRO A 371 -13.77 -16.17 10.50
N LEU A 372 -12.56 -16.06 11.06
CA LEU A 372 -12.04 -17.05 12.00
C LEU A 372 -12.59 -16.83 13.41
N ASN A 373 -12.69 -17.92 14.17
CA ASN A 373 -12.95 -17.86 15.61
C ASN A 373 -11.64 -17.77 16.39
N TRP A 374 -11.07 -16.57 16.45
CA TRP A 374 -9.78 -16.28 17.09
C TRP A 374 -9.70 -16.76 18.53
N LYS A 375 -10.77 -16.54 19.32
CA LYS A 375 -10.85 -16.93 20.73
C LYS A 375 -10.62 -18.42 20.97
N SER A 376 -11.07 -19.28 20.06
CA SER A 376 -10.93 -20.74 20.21
C SER A 376 -9.56 -21.28 19.78
N SER A 377 -8.70 -20.45 19.18
CA SER A 377 -7.43 -20.91 18.63
C SER A 377 -6.48 -21.40 19.72
N GLN A 378 -5.87 -22.56 19.47
CA GLN A 378 -4.80 -23.15 20.29
C GLN A 378 -3.41 -22.98 19.63
N THR A 379 -3.34 -22.27 18.50
CA THR A 379 -2.10 -22.05 17.74
C THR A 379 -1.12 -21.24 18.57
N GLN A 380 0.16 -21.57 18.50
CA GLN A 380 1.25 -20.85 19.15
C GLN A 380 1.89 -19.86 18.18
N LEU A 381 2.47 -18.78 18.69
CA LEU A 381 3.22 -17.83 17.86
C LEU A 381 4.38 -18.52 17.12
N THR A 382 4.58 -18.13 15.86
CA THR A 382 5.66 -18.61 14.99
C THR A 382 6.96 -17.84 15.22
N LYS A 383 8.02 -18.15 14.46
CA LYS A 383 9.31 -17.47 14.61
C LYS A 383 9.19 -15.99 14.21
N LEU A 384 9.92 -15.14 14.92
CA LEU A 384 10.02 -13.71 14.66
C LEU A 384 11.48 -13.32 14.43
N HIS A 385 11.75 -12.73 13.28
CA HIS A 385 12.88 -11.83 13.06
C HIS A 385 12.36 -10.40 13.15
N ILE A 386 12.99 -9.52 13.93
CA ILE A 386 12.62 -8.10 13.97
C ILE A 386 13.85 -7.21 13.94
N THR A 387 13.82 -6.17 13.10
CA THR A 387 14.96 -5.30 12.84
C THR A 387 14.53 -3.84 12.72
N CYS A 388 15.39 -2.92 13.14
CA CYS A 388 15.20 -1.49 12.90
C CYS A 388 15.92 -0.99 11.63
N GLU A 389 16.71 -1.82 10.99
CA GLU A 389 17.35 -1.54 9.70
C GLU A 389 16.72 -2.39 8.60
N GLY A 390 16.91 -1.98 7.34
CA GLY A 390 16.43 -2.71 6.16
C GLY A 390 15.01 -2.35 5.72
N THR A 391 14.62 -2.92 4.58
CA THR A 391 13.32 -2.69 3.93
C THR A 391 12.63 -4.01 3.59
N ILE A 392 11.31 -3.95 3.34
CA ILE A 392 10.54 -5.15 2.98
C ILE A 392 10.98 -5.66 1.60
N GLU A 393 11.21 -4.76 0.65
CA GLU A 393 11.58 -5.06 -0.73
C GLU A 393 12.99 -5.63 -0.87
N ASP A 394 13.98 -5.10 -0.14
CA ASP A 394 15.38 -5.50 -0.29
C ASP A 394 15.72 -6.71 0.58
N ASP A 395 15.39 -6.66 1.88
CA ASP A 395 15.78 -7.69 2.85
C ASP A 395 14.76 -8.83 2.95
N GLY A 396 13.51 -8.55 2.56
CA GLY A 396 12.41 -9.52 2.49
C GLY A 396 12.34 -10.30 1.18
N TYR A 397 13.39 -10.34 0.36
CA TYR A 397 13.36 -11.08 -0.92
C TYR A 397 12.91 -12.54 -0.74
N GLY A 398 12.09 -13.05 -1.65
CA GLY A 398 11.54 -14.41 -1.56
C GLY A 398 10.54 -14.64 -0.42
N MET A 399 10.28 -13.67 0.44
CA MET A 399 9.19 -13.72 1.43
C MET A 399 7.87 -13.23 0.83
N LEU A 400 6.76 -13.45 1.55
CA LEU A 400 5.50 -12.77 1.26
C LEU A 400 5.59 -11.31 1.73
N GLN A 401 5.75 -10.39 0.80
CA GLN A 401 5.99 -8.97 1.09
C GLN A 401 4.67 -8.21 1.22
N VAL A 402 4.48 -7.53 2.36
CA VAL A 402 3.22 -6.81 2.64
C VAL A 402 3.26 -5.42 2.03
N ASP A 403 2.28 -5.13 1.19
CA ASP A 403 1.93 -3.78 0.74
C ASP A 403 0.90 -3.17 1.70
N PHE A 404 1.22 -2.01 2.27
CA PHE A 404 0.38 -1.28 3.23
C PHE A 404 -0.69 -0.50 2.48
N ALA A 405 -1.59 -1.27 1.85
CA ALA A 405 -2.42 -0.79 0.78
C ALA A 405 -3.51 0.20 1.21
N ASN A 406 -3.99 0.98 0.26
CA ASN A 406 -5.33 1.53 0.29
C ASN A 406 -6.33 0.45 -0.20
N LYS A 407 -7.60 0.52 0.23
CA LYS A 407 -8.65 -0.36 -0.33
C LYS A 407 -8.76 -0.24 -1.86
N PHE A 408 -8.46 0.95 -2.40
CA PHE A 408 -8.18 1.16 -3.82
C PHE A 408 -6.68 0.94 -4.06
N VAL A 409 -6.31 -0.30 -4.41
CA VAL A 409 -4.92 -0.73 -4.56
C VAL A 409 -4.05 0.25 -5.36
N GLY A 410 -2.82 0.46 -4.90
CA GLY A 410 -1.87 1.45 -5.41
C GLY A 410 -2.15 2.88 -4.94
N GLY A 411 -3.15 3.10 -4.09
CA GLY A 411 -3.43 4.39 -3.45
C GLY A 411 -3.34 5.58 -4.40
N GLY A 412 -2.49 6.54 -4.04
CA GLY A 412 -2.22 7.76 -4.79
C GLY A 412 -1.07 7.66 -5.81
N VAL A 413 -0.70 6.46 -6.29
CA VAL A 413 0.50 6.28 -7.14
C VAL A 413 0.44 7.12 -8.41
N THR A 414 -0.72 7.18 -9.07
CA THR A 414 -0.98 8.01 -10.27
C THR A 414 -1.33 9.47 -9.94
N SER A 415 -1.15 9.91 -8.69
CA SER A 415 -1.41 11.29 -8.25
C SER A 415 -0.33 11.78 -7.26
N SER A 416 -0.69 12.13 -6.03
CA SER A 416 0.19 12.80 -5.06
C SER A 416 0.75 11.89 -3.96
N GLY A 417 0.23 10.67 -3.79
CA GLY A 417 0.68 9.73 -2.75
C GLY A 417 2.12 9.28 -3.00
N LEU A 418 2.96 9.21 -1.98
CA LEU A 418 4.37 8.79 -2.12
C LEU A 418 4.89 8.16 -0.83
N VAL A 419 4.06 7.33 -0.21
CA VAL A 419 4.43 6.55 0.98
C VAL A 419 4.71 5.09 0.57
N GLN A 420 4.70 4.14 1.50
CA GLN A 420 5.14 2.76 1.25
C GLN A 420 4.47 2.10 0.02
N GLU A 421 3.15 2.15 -0.09
CA GLU A 421 2.40 1.56 -1.22
C GLU A 421 2.80 2.20 -2.55
N GLU A 422 2.76 3.53 -2.66
CA GLU A 422 3.07 4.19 -3.93
C GLU A 422 4.54 4.06 -4.32
N ILE A 423 5.46 4.11 -3.36
CA ILE A 423 6.89 3.85 -3.62
C ILE A 423 7.03 2.45 -4.21
N ARG A 424 6.38 1.44 -3.63
CA ARG A 424 6.48 0.08 -4.14
C ARG A 424 5.92 -0.05 -5.55
N PHE A 425 4.78 0.58 -5.82
CA PHE A 425 4.19 0.61 -7.17
C PHE A 425 5.03 1.40 -8.18
N LEU A 426 5.88 2.33 -7.76
CA LEU A 426 6.79 3.06 -8.67
C LEU A 426 8.03 2.25 -8.99
N ILE A 427 8.64 1.56 -8.01
CA ILE A 427 9.85 0.76 -8.27
C ILE A 427 9.53 -0.59 -8.92
N ASN A 428 8.28 -1.09 -8.77
CA ASN A 428 7.73 -2.24 -9.49
C ASN A 428 6.46 -1.82 -10.29
N PRO A 429 6.58 -1.05 -11.40
CA PRO A 429 5.43 -0.46 -12.12
C PRO A 429 4.37 -1.43 -12.61
N GLU A 430 4.73 -2.70 -12.78
CA GLU A 430 3.80 -3.75 -13.14
C GLU A 430 2.67 -3.93 -12.13
N LEU A 431 2.84 -3.48 -10.89
CA LEU A 431 1.78 -3.40 -9.88
C LEU A 431 0.66 -2.43 -10.28
N ILE A 432 0.97 -1.33 -10.98
CA ILE A 432 0.02 -0.27 -11.34
C ILE A 432 -1.11 -0.81 -12.21
N VAL A 433 -0.85 -1.81 -13.06
CA VAL A 433 -1.88 -2.37 -13.95
C VAL A 433 -3.01 -3.05 -13.18
N SER A 434 -2.78 -3.47 -11.92
CA SER A 434 -3.84 -4.02 -11.06
C SER A 434 -5.02 -3.06 -10.90
N ARG A 435 -4.76 -1.75 -10.94
CA ARG A 435 -5.78 -0.67 -10.87
C ARG A 435 -6.76 -0.69 -12.05
N LEU A 436 -6.35 -1.29 -13.17
CA LEU A 436 -7.18 -1.39 -14.36
C LEU A 436 -8.38 -2.32 -14.13
N PHE A 437 -8.17 -3.42 -13.39
CA PHE A 437 -9.14 -4.51 -13.29
C PHE A 437 -9.48 -4.92 -11.85
N THR A 438 -8.91 -4.31 -10.81
CA THR A 438 -9.22 -4.66 -9.41
C THR A 438 -10.19 -3.65 -8.81
N GLU A 439 -11.39 -4.11 -8.46
CA GLU A 439 -12.36 -3.32 -7.68
C GLU A 439 -11.83 -3.06 -6.27
N ALA A 440 -12.29 -2.00 -5.60
CA ALA A 440 -11.95 -1.74 -4.20
C ALA A 440 -12.08 -2.99 -3.31
N LEU A 441 -11.09 -3.23 -2.45
CA LEU A 441 -11.04 -4.38 -1.55
C LEU A 441 -12.05 -4.21 -0.41
N ASP A 442 -12.84 -5.25 -0.15
CA ASP A 442 -13.71 -5.33 1.01
C ASP A 442 -12.96 -5.86 2.24
N HIS A 443 -13.57 -5.83 3.42
CA HIS A 443 -12.95 -6.18 4.70
C HIS A 443 -12.37 -7.60 4.77
N ASN A 444 -12.89 -8.53 3.98
CA ASN A 444 -12.47 -9.93 3.93
C ASN A 444 -11.63 -10.28 2.69
N GLU A 445 -11.11 -9.28 1.96
CA GLU A 445 -10.41 -9.49 0.70
C GLU A 445 -8.95 -9.03 0.72
N CYS A 446 -8.13 -9.58 -0.16
CA CYS A 446 -6.80 -9.06 -0.48
C CYS A 446 -6.51 -9.23 -1.97
N LEU A 447 -5.46 -8.54 -2.44
CA LEU A 447 -4.88 -8.78 -3.76
C LEU A 447 -3.45 -9.30 -3.60
N ILE A 448 -3.16 -10.44 -4.20
CA ILE A 448 -1.84 -11.06 -4.21
C ILE A 448 -1.27 -10.93 -5.62
N ILE A 449 -0.03 -10.45 -5.72
CA ILE A 449 0.63 -10.21 -6.99
C ILE A 449 1.98 -10.93 -6.98
N THR A 450 2.17 -11.86 -7.92
CA THR A 450 3.39 -12.67 -8.03
C THR A 450 4.06 -12.42 -9.37
N GLY A 451 5.35 -12.10 -9.35
CA GLY A 451 6.16 -12.06 -10.56
C GLY A 451 6.63 -10.69 -11.01
N THR A 452 6.26 -9.63 -10.29
CA THR A 452 6.64 -8.27 -10.66
C THR A 452 8.15 -8.06 -10.54
N GLN A 453 8.71 -7.31 -11.47
CA GLN A 453 10.12 -6.92 -11.48
C GLN A 453 10.33 -5.55 -10.85
N GLN A 454 11.45 -5.40 -10.13
CA GLN A 454 11.92 -4.09 -9.69
C GLN A 454 12.80 -3.47 -10.78
N TYR A 455 12.48 -2.23 -11.18
CA TYR A 455 13.17 -1.52 -12.25
C TYR A 455 14.02 -0.35 -11.74
N SER A 456 13.70 0.18 -10.56
CA SER A 456 14.35 1.37 -10.00
C SER A 456 14.78 1.16 -8.56
N LYS A 457 15.89 1.82 -8.21
CA LYS A 457 16.32 2.08 -6.84
C LYS A 457 15.76 3.42 -6.40
N TYR A 458 15.73 3.66 -5.09
CA TYR A 458 15.30 4.94 -4.55
C TYR A 458 16.00 5.23 -3.23
N THR A 459 15.91 6.48 -2.79
CA THR A 459 16.24 6.92 -1.43
C THR A 459 15.13 7.81 -0.89
N GLY A 460 15.12 8.01 0.43
CA GLY A 460 14.13 8.87 1.08
C GLY A 460 12.72 8.29 1.10
N TYR A 461 11.77 9.10 1.59
CA TYR A 461 10.38 8.69 1.80
C TYR A 461 9.46 9.92 1.76
N ALA A 462 8.24 9.77 1.21
CA ALA A 462 7.29 10.88 1.08
C ALA A 462 7.89 12.12 0.39
N GLN A 463 8.15 13.19 1.14
CA GLN A 463 8.67 14.44 0.60
C GLN A 463 10.16 14.35 0.20
N THR A 464 10.92 13.43 0.78
CA THR A 464 12.36 13.25 0.50
C THR A 464 12.64 12.15 -0.50
N TYR A 465 11.61 11.50 -1.06
CA TYR A 465 11.78 10.46 -2.06
C TYR A 465 12.57 10.98 -3.27
N GLN A 466 13.58 10.23 -3.68
CA GLN A 466 14.37 10.49 -4.88
C GLN A 466 14.57 9.19 -5.65
N TRP A 467 14.46 9.28 -6.97
CA TRP A 467 14.84 8.17 -7.85
C TRP A 467 16.35 7.95 -7.76
N GLY A 468 16.73 6.71 -7.46
CA GLY A 468 18.11 6.32 -7.14
C GLY A 468 18.86 5.61 -8.28
N GLY A 469 18.29 5.58 -9.48
CA GLY A 469 18.88 4.90 -10.64
C GLY A 469 18.23 3.56 -10.99
N ILE A 470 18.73 2.94 -12.06
CA ILE A 470 18.26 1.64 -12.57
C ILE A 470 18.56 0.53 -11.55
N HIS A 471 17.60 -0.38 -11.38
CA HIS A 471 17.78 -1.62 -10.62
C HIS A 471 17.88 -2.83 -11.56
N GLN A 472 18.93 -3.62 -11.40
CA GLN A 472 19.06 -4.91 -12.08
C GLN A 472 18.53 -6.02 -11.18
N ASP A 473 17.28 -6.43 -11.44
CA ASP A 473 16.60 -7.42 -10.63
C ASP A 473 17.14 -8.83 -10.91
N THR A 474 17.83 -9.38 -9.91
CA THR A 474 18.45 -10.71 -9.94
C THR A 474 17.59 -11.80 -9.29
N ILE A 475 16.36 -11.47 -8.84
CA ILE A 475 15.46 -12.44 -8.21
C ILE A 475 15.12 -13.56 -9.21
N PRO A 476 15.26 -14.84 -8.82
CA PRO A 476 15.02 -15.97 -9.72
C PRO A 476 13.56 -16.04 -10.16
N ARG A 477 13.30 -16.81 -11.22
CA ARG A 477 11.96 -17.07 -11.73
C ARG A 477 11.48 -18.48 -11.36
N ASP A 478 10.19 -18.60 -11.09
CA ASP A 478 9.53 -19.89 -10.88
C ASP A 478 9.27 -20.63 -12.20
N SER A 479 8.66 -21.82 -12.14
CA SER A 479 8.37 -22.62 -13.33
C SER A 479 7.34 -21.98 -14.28
N TRP A 480 6.57 -20.99 -13.83
CA TRP A 480 5.68 -20.17 -14.65
C TRP A 480 6.38 -18.92 -15.22
N GLN A 481 7.70 -18.79 -15.06
CA GLN A 481 8.49 -17.64 -15.50
C GLN A 481 8.13 -16.33 -14.77
N ARG A 482 7.54 -16.41 -13.57
CA ARG A 482 7.29 -15.26 -12.70
C ARG A 482 8.50 -15.07 -11.80
N ARG A 483 8.93 -13.83 -11.54
CA ARG A 483 9.92 -13.59 -10.49
C ARG A 483 9.41 -14.11 -9.14
N CYS A 484 10.30 -14.64 -8.31
CA CYS A 484 10.00 -15.11 -6.95
C CYS A 484 9.80 -13.93 -5.97
N THR A 485 9.00 -12.95 -6.42
CA THR A 485 8.56 -11.77 -5.68
C THR A 485 7.06 -11.90 -5.55
N GLU A 486 6.57 -12.15 -4.34
CA GLU A 486 5.14 -12.22 -4.02
C GLU A 486 4.79 -11.07 -3.09
N ILE A 487 3.89 -10.20 -3.55
CA ILE A 487 3.42 -9.01 -2.82
C ILE A 487 1.95 -9.20 -2.49
N VAL A 488 1.53 -8.82 -1.29
CA VAL A 488 0.13 -8.86 -0.88
C VAL A 488 -0.35 -7.49 -0.40
N ALA A 489 -1.34 -6.96 -1.10
CA ALA A 489 -2.02 -5.72 -0.75
C ALA A 489 -3.13 -6.01 0.26
N ILE A 490 -2.95 -5.48 1.48
CA ILE A 490 -3.96 -5.50 2.54
C ILE A 490 -4.15 -4.10 3.10
N ASP A 491 -5.38 -3.61 3.06
CA ASP A 491 -5.71 -2.26 3.54
C ASP A 491 -6.04 -2.25 5.03
N ALA A 492 -5.44 -1.34 5.79
CA ALA A 492 -5.76 -1.11 7.20
C ALA A 492 -6.95 -0.14 7.35
N LEU A 493 -7.64 -0.17 8.50
CA LEU A 493 -8.56 0.92 8.84
C LEU A 493 -7.79 2.17 9.21
N GLN A 494 -8.39 3.32 8.87
CA GLN A 494 -7.93 4.61 9.34
C GLN A 494 -8.64 4.95 10.67
N PHE A 495 -7.86 5.28 11.70
CA PHE A 495 -8.35 5.63 13.01
C PHE A 495 -8.08 7.11 13.31
N ARG A 496 -9.15 7.93 13.31
CA ARG A 496 -9.08 9.33 13.77
C ARG A 496 -9.07 9.42 15.30
N ASN A 497 -9.73 8.47 15.95
CA ASN A 497 -9.70 8.31 17.39
C ASN A 497 -8.89 7.07 17.77
N PHE A 498 -7.80 7.28 18.52
CA PHE A 498 -6.86 6.24 18.91
C PHE A 498 -7.51 5.05 19.63
N LEU A 499 -8.58 5.25 20.41
CA LEU A 499 -9.17 4.18 21.21
C LEU A 499 -10.05 3.21 20.40
N GLU A 500 -10.55 3.63 19.23
CA GLU A 500 -11.49 2.83 18.43
C GLU A 500 -10.88 1.50 17.96
N GLN A 501 -9.57 1.50 17.68
CA GLN A 501 -8.84 0.34 17.18
C GLN A 501 -8.82 -0.85 18.16
N PHE A 502 -9.02 -0.59 19.45
CA PHE A 502 -9.05 -1.63 20.49
C PHE A 502 -10.43 -2.28 20.61
N SER A 503 -11.47 -1.76 19.96
CA SER A 503 -12.78 -2.39 20.02
C SER A 503 -12.76 -3.78 19.35
N PRO A 504 -13.50 -4.77 19.86
CA PRO A 504 -13.48 -6.14 19.33
C PRO A 504 -13.80 -6.25 17.84
N GLU A 505 -14.71 -5.40 17.34
CA GLU A 505 -15.05 -5.33 15.92
C GLU A 505 -13.83 -4.94 15.06
N LYS A 506 -13.11 -3.89 15.47
CA LYS A 506 -11.96 -3.37 14.73
C LYS A 506 -10.76 -4.32 14.83
N ILE A 507 -10.52 -4.92 16.00
CA ILE A 507 -9.52 -5.99 16.17
C ILE A 507 -9.82 -7.17 15.24
N ASN A 508 -11.06 -7.68 15.22
CA ASN A 508 -11.46 -8.78 14.34
C ASN A 508 -11.28 -8.43 12.87
N ARG A 509 -11.64 -7.21 12.47
CA ARG A 509 -11.46 -6.73 11.09
C ARG A 509 -9.99 -6.81 10.69
N GLU A 510 -9.09 -6.26 11.51
CA GLU A 510 -7.66 -6.21 11.19
C GLU A 510 -7.00 -7.60 11.19
N LEU A 511 -7.38 -8.47 12.13
CA LEU A 511 -6.93 -9.87 12.17
C LEU A 511 -7.38 -10.64 10.92
N ASN A 512 -8.66 -10.55 10.56
CA ASN A 512 -9.20 -11.24 9.39
C ASN A 512 -8.58 -10.73 8.08
N LYS A 513 -8.32 -9.42 7.98
CA LYS A 513 -7.65 -8.82 6.82
C LYS A 513 -6.21 -9.33 6.66
N ALA A 514 -5.43 -9.31 7.73
CA ALA A 514 -4.06 -9.84 7.72
C ALA A 514 -4.05 -11.34 7.40
N TYR A 515 -4.93 -12.12 8.04
CA TYR A 515 -5.07 -13.55 7.76
C TYR A 515 -5.47 -13.83 6.30
N CYS A 516 -6.38 -13.04 5.73
CA CYS A 516 -6.76 -13.14 4.32
C CYS A 516 -5.52 -13.04 3.43
N GLY A 517 -4.65 -12.05 3.71
CA GLY A 517 -3.39 -11.84 3.01
C GLY A 517 -2.41 -13.00 3.15
N PHE A 518 -2.26 -13.54 4.36
CA PHE A 518 -1.18 -14.48 4.69
C PHE A 518 -1.53 -15.94 4.39
N ALA A 519 -2.79 -16.34 4.56
CA ALA A 519 -3.19 -17.72 4.45
C ALA A 519 -3.09 -18.24 3.00
N ARG A 520 -2.64 -19.49 2.84
CA ARG A 520 -2.73 -20.28 1.60
C ARG A 520 -3.27 -21.67 1.95
N PRO A 521 -4.60 -21.84 2.09
CA PRO A 521 -5.18 -23.09 2.61
C PRO A 521 -4.86 -24.34 1.78
N GLU A 522 -4.56 -24.16 0.50
CA GLU A 522 -4.22 -25.25 -0.42
C GLU A 522 -2.75 -25.68 -0.35
N GLU A 523 -1.91 -24.93 0.36
CA GLU A 523 -0.48 -25.16 0.47
C GLU A 523 -0.09 -25.71 1.84
N GLN A 524 0.93 -26.56 1.86
CA GLN A 524 1.49 -27.09 3.12
C GLN A 524 2.35 -26.02 3.80
N ASN A 525 2.29 -25.92 5.14
CA ASN A 525 3.05 -24.93 5.92
C ASN A 525 4.56 -24.94 5.66
N GLN A 526 5.13 -26.09 5.30
CA GLN A 526 6.56 -26.20 4.96
C GLN A 526 6.92 -25.44 3.66
N ASN A 527 5.95 -25.23 2.78
CA ASN A 527 6.11 -24.53 1.52
C ASN A 527 5.79 -23.04 1.59
N LEU A 528 5.39 -22.53 2.76
CA LEU A 528 5.05 -21.13 2.93
C LEU A 528 6.29 -20.35 3.36
N ALA A 529 6.70 -19.39 2.53
CA ALA A 529 7.70 -18.40 2.90
C ALA A 529 7.25 -17.57 4.11
N ALA A 530 8.21 -16.99 4.83
CA ALA A 530 7.89 -16.04 5.91
C ALA A 530 7.15 -14.80 5.36
N VAL A 531 6.51 -14.05 6.25
CA VAL A 531 5.89 -12.75 5.93
C VAL A 531 6.91 -11.65 6.21
N ALA A 532 7.25 -10.85 5.21
CA ALA A 532 8.03 -9.62 5.36
C ALA A 532 7.07 -8.42 5.48
N THR A 533 7.01 -7.82 6.67
CA THR A 533 6.06 -6.74 6.99
C THR A 533 6.68 -5.69 7.92
N GLY A 534 5.88 -4.73 8.38
CA GLY A 534 6.28 -3.70 9.34
C GLY A 534 5.07 -3.00 9.92
N ASN A 535 5.18 -1.67 10.07
CA ASN A 535 4.18 -0.80 10.70
C ASN A 535 2.91 -0.57 9.85
N TRP A 536 2.22 -1.66 9.48
CA TRP A 536 1.01 -1.68 8.67
C TRP A 536 -0.13 -0.89 9.31
N GLY A 537 -0.72 0.04 8.55
CA GLY A 537 -1.84 0.87 9.03
C GLY A 537 -1.47 1.85 10.13
N CYS A 538 -0.19 2.13 10.31
CA CYS A 538 0.30 3.13 11.25
C CYS A 538 0.57 4.46 10.52
N GLY A 539 1.12 5.46 11.22
CA GLY A 539 1.42 6.76 10.63
C GLY A 539 0.15 7.51 10.23
N VAL A 540 -0.04 7.80 8.94
CA VAL A 540 -1.21 8.53 8.41
C VAL A 540 -2.55 7.84 8.72
N PHE A 541 -2.53 6.52 8.93
CA PHE A 541 -3.71 5.74 9.28
C PHE A 541 -4.01 5.69 10.78
N GLY A 542 -3.13 6.23 11.64
CA GLY A 542 -3.40 6.39 13.07
C GLY A 542 -3.36 5.12 13.93
N GLY A 543 -3.03 3.96 13.36
CA GLY A 543 -2.88 2.71 14.10
C GLY A 543 -1.73 2.71 15.11
N ASP A 544 -1.92 2.00 16.22
CA ASP A 544 -0.90 1.74 17.24
C ASP A 544 0.06 0.64 16.77
N THR A 545 1.36 0.94 16.75
CA THR A 545 2.40 0.04 16.21
C THR A 545 2.53 -1.25 17.01
N ARG A 546 2.36 -1.21 18.34
CA ARG A 546 2.48 -2.40 19.20
C ARG A 546 1.28 -3.31 19.04
N LEU A 547 0.06 -2.76 19.00
CA LEU A 547 -1.15 -3.52 18.65
C LEU A 547 -1.01 -4.14 17.27
N LYS A 548 -0.68 -3.35 16.24
CA LYS A 548 -0.58 -3.82 14.85
C LYS A 548 0.49 -4.91 14.67
N ALA A 549 1.63 -4.79 15.35
CA ALA A 549 2.63 -5.85 15.36
C ALA A 549 2.07 -7.16 15.94
N LEU A 550 1.39 -7.08 17.09
CA LEU A 550 0.77 -8.24 17.73
C LEU A 550 -0.29 -8.89 16.83
N LEU A 551 -1.21 -8.10 16.24
CA LEU A 551 -2.24 -8.63 15.35
C LEU A 551 -1.65 -9.34 14.12
N GLN A 552 -0.58 -8.80 13.53
CA GLN A 552 0.10 -9.43 12.41
C GLN A 552 0.77 -10.75 12.81
N MET A 553 1.39 -10.83 14.00
CA MET A 553 1.96 -12.08 14.52
C MET A 553 0.88 -13.15 14.77
N LEU A 554 -0.28 -12.77 15.32
CA LEU A 554 -1.40 -13.69 15.51
C LEU A 554 -1.92 -14.22 14.16
N ALA A 555 -2.13 -13.33 13.19
CA ALA A 555 -2.60 -13.72 11.86
C ALA A 555 -1.59 -14.58 11.10
N ALA A 556 -0.28 -14.29 11.23
CA ALA A 556 0.78 -15.08 10.61
C ALA A 556 0.88 -16.48 11.26
N ALA A 557 0.74 -16.57 12.58
CA ALA A 557 0.71 -17.84 13.30
C ALA A 557 -0.45 -18.72 12.83
N GLU A 558 -1.67 -18.18 12.76
CA GLU A 558 -2.84 -18.89 12.20
C GLU A 558 -2.64 -19.30 10.73
N ALA A 559 -1.91 -18.49 9.96
CA ALA A 559 -1.59 -18.78 8.57
C ALA A 559 -0.41 -19.76 8.41
N GLY A 560 0.22 -20.22 9.50
CA GLY A 560 1.35 -21.14 9.48
C GLY A 560 2.65 -20.52 8.94
N ARG A 561 2.83 -19.20 9.08
CA ARG A 561 4.01 -18.45 8.57
C ARG A 561 4.81 -17.81 9.68
N ASP A 562 6.12 -17.82 9.53
CA ASP A 562 7.04 -17.01 10.34
C ASP A 562 6.99 -15.53 9.91
N VAL A 563 7.51 -14.61 10.73
CA VAL A 563 7.46 -13.17 10.49
C VAL A 563 8.86 -12.54 10.48
N ALA A 564 9.15 -11.76 9.44
CA ALA A 564 10.21 -10.76 9.41
C ALA A 564 9.57 -9.36 9.52
N TYR A 565 9.83 -8.66 10.62
CA TYR A 565 9.22 -7.37 10.93
C TYR A 565 10.26 -6.24 10.87
N PHE A 566 10.00 -5.24 10.03
CA PHE A 566 10.85 -4.06 9.85
C PHE A 566 10.22 -2.86 10.56
N THR A 567 10.94 -2.28 11.52
CA THR A 567 10.43 -1.13 12.32
C THR A 567 10.86 0.23 11.76
N PHE A 568 11.63 0.25 10.67
CA PHE A 568 12.03 1.45 9.93
C PHE A 568 12.70 2.52 10.80
N GLY A 569 13.80 2.15 11.46
CA GLY A 569 14.60 3.02 12.32
C GLY A 569 14.21 3.01 13.80
N ASP A 570 13.02 2.50 14.15
CA ASP A 570 12.55 2.48 15.55
C ASP A 570 13.11 1.28 16.33
N SER A 571 14.27 1.49 16.98
CA SER A 571 14.92 0.48 17.81
C SER A 571 14.17 0.18 19.12
N GLN A 572 13.35 1.12 19.62
CA GLN A 572 12.56 0.89 20.84
C GLN A 572 11.39 -0.03 20.54
N LEU A 573 10.66 0.22 19.45
CA LEU A 573 9.59 -0.66 18.98
C LEU A 573 10.13 -2.08 18.70
N MET A 574 11.29 -2.19 18.06
CA MET A 574 11.95 -3.48 17.81
C MET A 574 12.14 -4.26 19.12
N THR A 575 12.68 -3.59 20.14
CA THR A 575 12.92 -4.19 21.46
C THR A 575 11.62 -4.59 22.14
N ASP A 576 10.63 -3.70 22.16
CA ASP A 576 9.35 -3.92 22.83
C ASP A 576 8.58 -5.10 22.22
N VAL A 577 8.50 -5.16 20.88
CA VAL A 577 7.80 -6.23 20.16
C VAL A 577 8.54 -7.56 20.34
N HIS A 578 9.88 -7.56 20.26
CA HIS A 578 10.66 -8.76 20.53
C HIS A 578 10.44 -9.31 21.95
N ASN A 579 10.45 -8.42 22.96
CA ASN A 579 10.25 -8.80 24.35
C ASN A 579 8.84 -9.38 24.58
N MET A 580 7.82 -8.76 23.98
CA MET A 580 6.45 -9.29 24.07
C MET A 580 6.31 -10.65 23.38
N HIS A 581 6.85 -10.79 22.16
CA HIS A 581 6.87 -12.08 21.43
C HIS A 581 7.57 -13.17 22.25
N SER A 582 8.75 -12.87 22.80
CA SER A 582 9.52 -13.81 23.62
C SER A 582 8.77 -14.20 24.88
N PHE A 583 8.14 -13.23 25.56
CA PHE A 583 7.38 -13.46 26.77
C PHE A 583 6.18 -14.39 26.56
N LEU A 584 5.41 -14.16 25.48
CA LEU A 584 4.26 -14.97 25.11
C LEU A 584 4.69 -16.39 24.71
N THR A 585 5.73 -16.50 23.88
CA THR A 585 6.25 -17.79 23.38
C THR A 585 6.83 -18.66 24.49
N GLN A 586 7.63 -18.08 25.40
CA GLN A 586 8.24 -18.81 26.53
C GLN A 586 7.18 -19.35 27.50
N ARG A 587 6.02 -18.71 27.59
CA ARG A 587 4.90 -19.13 28.45
C ARG A 587 3.86 -19.97 27.71
N SER A 588 4.10 -20.29 26.43
CA SER A 588 3.19 -21.07 25.59
C SER A 588 1.77 -20.47 25.51
N ILE A 589 1.67 -19.14 25.50
CA ILE A 589 0.38 -18.45 25.37
C ILE A 589 -0.11 -18.58 23.92
N SER A 590 -1.28 -19.19 23.75
CA SER A 590 -1.91 -19.40 22.45
C SER A 590 -2.48 -18.12 21.84
N VAL A 591 -2.74 -18.15 20.52
CA VAL A 591 -3.40 -17.07 19.79
C VAL A 591 -4.75 -16.72 20.42
N GLY A 592 -5.55 -17.71 20.84
CA GLY A 592 -6.84 -17.49 21.49
C GLY A 592 -6.71 -16.79 22.84
N GLU A 593 -5.70 -17.13 23.64
CA GLU A 593 -5.44 -16.47 24.92
C GLU A 593 -4.96 -15.02 24.73
N VAL A 594 -4.09 -14.75 23.75
CA VAL A 594 -3.70 -13.36 23.41
C VAL A 594 -4.91 -12.57 22.95
N TYR A 595 -5.77 -13.16 22.11
CA TYR A 595 -7.01 -12.53 21.67
C TYR A 595 -7.93 -12.17 22.85
N ASP A 596 -8.10 -13.09 23.81
CA ASP A 596 -8.89 -12.81 25.01
C ASP A 596 -8.26 -11.68 25.86
N LEU A 597 -6.93 -11.62 25.97
CA LEU A 597 -6.23 -10.51 26.64
C LEU A 597 -6.48 -9.16 25.96
N LEU A 598 -6.53 -9.12 24.62
CA LEU A 598 -6.90 -7.90 23.89
C LEU A 598 -8.33 -7.45 24.22
N GLY A 599 -9.28 -8.38 24.29
CA GLY A 599 -10.66 -8.10 24.69
C GLY A 599 -10.79 -7.60 26.14
N GLN A 600 -9.96 -8.15 27.04
CA GLN A 600 -9.86 -7.68 28.43
C GLN A 600 -9.26 -6.28 28.52
N TYR A 601 -8.20 -5.98 27.75
CA TYR A 601 -7.62 -4.65 27.69
C TYR A 601 -8.65 -3.61 27.24
N TYR A 602 -9.42 -3.91 26.20
CA TYR A 602 -10.50 -3.04 25.77
C TYR A 602 -11.54 -2.81 26.87
N SER A 603 -12.01 -3.89 27.50
CA SER A 603 -13.12 -3.84 28.46
C SER A 603 -12.74 -3.15 29.77
N SER A 604 -11.51 -3.38 30.25
CA SER A 604 -11.05 -2.91 31.56
C SER A 604 -10.29 -1.58 31.51
N VAL A 605 -9.68 -1.26 30.37
CA VAL A 605 -8.81 -0.08 30.22
C VAL A 605 -9.42 0.91 29.23
N CYS A 606 -9.67 0.51 27.97
CA CYS A 606 -10.05 1.46 26.92
C CYS A 606 -11.48 1.97 27.02
N LYS A 607 -12.45 1.10 27.36
CA LYS A 607 -13.89 1.41 27.29
C LYS A 607 -14.30 2.56 28.21
N SER A 608 -13.63 2.72 29.35
CA SER A 608 -13.85 3.80 30.31
C SER A 608 -13.09 5.09 29.99
N CYS A 609 -12.19 5.09 29.00
CA CYS A 609 -11.44 6.28 28.63
C CYS A 609 -12.31 7.24 27.80
N LEU A 610 -12.49 8.47 28.30
CA LEU A 610 -13.24 9.54 27.62
C LEU A 610 -12.38 10.22 26.53
N GLY A 611 -11.85 9.43 25.59
CA GLY A 611 -11.06 9.92 24.45
C GLY A 611 -9.59 10.24 24.73
N ARG A 612 -9.14 10.16 25.99
CA ARG A 612 -7.71 10.27 26.35
C ARG A 612 -7.01 8.92 26.15
N ARG A 613 -5.71 8.94 25.81
CA ARG A 613 -4.90 7.72 25.77
C ARG A 613 -4.89 7.06 27.16
N PRO A 614 -4.95 5.73 27.25
CA PRO A 614 -4.96 5.06 28.54
C PRO A 614 -3.61 5.20 29.25
N ASP A 615 -3.63 5.29 30.58
CA ASP A 615 -2.42 5.38 31.41
C ASP A 615 -1.60 4.07 31.37
N VAL A 616 -2.29 2.94 31.18
CA VAL A 616 -1.67 1.61 31.07
C VAL A 616 -1.59 1.23 29.59
N SER A 617 -0.38 1.02 29.09
CA SER A 617 -0.17 0.53 27.72
C SER A 617 -0.65 -0.90 27.54
N LEU A 618 -0.97 -1.30 26.30
CA LEU A 618 -1.38 -2.68 25.98
C LEU A 618 -0.35 -3.70 26.46
N TYR A 619 0.94 -3.48 26.20
CA TYR A 619 1.97 -4.45 26.57
C TYR A 619 2.15 -4.52 28.09
N SER A 620 2.12 -3.38 28.79
CA SER A 620 2.13 -3.34 30.26
C SER A 620 0.98 -4.13 30.86
N PHE A 621 -0.23 -3.98 30.30
CA PHE A 621 -1.40 -4.74 30.73
C PHE A 621 -1.22 -6.24 30.53
N ILE A 622 -0.73 -6.68 29.36
CA ILE A 622 -0.48 -8.11 29.08
C ILE A 622 0.53 -8.70 30.07
N TYR A 623 1.65 -8.02 30.34
CA TYR A 623 2.63 -8.48 31.33
C TYR A 623 2.01 -8.66 32.72
N GLN A 624 1.19 -7.72 33.17
CA GLN A 624 0.53 -7.77 34.47
C GLN A 624 -0.47 -8.92 34.58
N GLN A 625 -1.28 -9.15 33.53
CA GLN A 625 -2.29 -10.23 33.54
C GLN A 625 -1.66 -11.63 33.49
N VAL A 626 -0.61 -11.81 32.70
CA VAL A 626 0.03 -13.13 32.50
C VAL A 626 1.08 -13.43 33.57
N SER A 627 1.62 -12.44 34.26
CA SER A 627 2.57 -12.62 35.36
C SER A 627 2.33 -11.61 36.48
N PRO A 628 1.36 -11.88 37.38
CA PRO A 628 1.02 -10.98 38.49
C PRO A 628 2.19 -10.71 39.45
N SER A 629 3.21 -11.57 39.46
CA SER A 629 4.38 -11.49 40.34
C SER A 629 5.48 -10.50 39.90
N LEU A 630 5.28 -9.77 38.79
CA LEU A 630 6.21 -8.73 38.31
C LEU A 630 5.65 -7.30 38.45
N ALA A 631 4.52 -7.12 39.14
CA ALA A 631 4.08 -5.78 39.52
C ALA A 631 5.07 -5.18 40.53
N PRO A 632 5.45 -3.89 40.41
CA PRO A 632 6.12 -3.21 41.51
C PRO A 632 5.16 -3.21 42.70
N ASP A 633 5.61 -3.78 43.81
CA ASP A 633 4.85 -3.82 45.05
C ASP A 633 4.55 -2.37 45.50
N GLU A 634 3.28 -2.03 45.71
CA GLU A 634 2.89 -0.71 46.22
C GLU A 634 3.36 -0.46 47.67
N SER A 635 4.04 -1.42 48.30
CA SER A 635 4.58 -1.31 49.64
C SER A 635 5.73 -0.29 49.80
N ASP A 636 6.42 0.11 48.72
CA ASP A 636 7.55 1.05 48.82
C ASP A 636 7.16 2.53 48.86
N ARG A 637 5.87 2.88 48.72
CA ARG A 637 5.40 4.27 48.91
C ARG A 637 5.15 4.67 50.37
N HIS A 638 5.08 3.72 51.29
CA HIS A 638 4.83 4.02 52.71
C HIS A 638 6.09 4.19 53.57
N SER A 639 7.26 3.79 53.08
CA SER A 639 8.52 3.99 53.80
C SER A 639 9.15 5.38 53.60
N ALA A 640 8.67 6.19 52.64
CA ALA A 640 9.23 7.51 52.34
C ALA A 640 8.47 8.70 52.96
N ARG A 641 7.49 8.47 53.85
CA ARG A 641 6.66 9.54 54.46
C ARG A 641 6.80 9.72 55.97
N GLN A 642 7.80 9.10 56.60
CA GLN A 642 8.11 9.35 58.01
C GLN A 642 9.59 9.69 58.21
N GLN A 643 10.02 10.87 57.74
CA GLN A 643 11.20 11.53 58.30
C GLN A 643 11.29 12.99 57.83
N VAL A 644 10.41 13.84 58.36
CA VAL A 644 10.71 15.27 58.57
C VAL A 644 10.03 15.68 59.88
N SER A 645 10.75 15.55 60.99
CA SER A 645 10.44 16.25 62.24
C SER A 645 11.41 17.42 62.37
N THR A 646 10.83 18.62 62.39
CA THR A 646 11.24 19.83 63.12
C THR A 646 12.58 19.77 63.87
N ASP A 647 13.47 20.72 63.58
CA ASP A 647 14.13 21.48 64.65
C ASP A 647 14.46 22.90 64.19
N THR A 648 13.85 23.84 64.90
CA THR A 648 14.18 25.25 65.05
C THR A 648 15.40 25.41 65.96
N HIS A 649 16.43 26.15 65.52
CA HIS A 649 17.01 27.29 66.25
C HIS A 649 18.05 28.03 65.40
#